data_AF-A0A4S3ZSW2-F1
#
_entry.id   AF-A0A4S3ZSW2-F1
#
_cell.length_a   1.000
_cell.length_b   1.000
_cell.length_c   1.000
_cell.angle_alpha   90.00
_cell.angle_beta   90.00
_cell.angle_gamma   90.00
#
_symmetry.space_group_name_H-M   'P 1'
#
loop_
_entity.id
_entity.type
_entity.pdbx_description
1 polymer ?
#
loop_
_entity_poly.entity_id
_entity_poly.type
_entity_poly.pdbx_seq_one_letter_code
_entity_poly.pdbx_strand_id
1 'polypeptide(L)'
;MKRIGGKLFFLILLLLPFEEKAQDIIQQNKEGYARCYTVENELFLQLKNTGRAATNEFEAWLSPLVEQVKQHADKGISSRTSSVIRIPVVVHIIHNGQKEGVGSNIAEAQVLSQIEVLNQDFRRKINTPGYNQHPVGVDTEIEFCLAQRTPDNKPTNGIDRVNTGVSGYTSRQQVEGVLKPATIWDPERYLNIWVLNIEGTGEWSKQLGYAQPPSASKLTGLKEHYGIANTDGIVINYSAFGSRSIYPDGTYQLLYDRGRTVTHEIGHWLGLRHIWGDGGCDVDDFCADTPLAAGPNESYCKDQRVDSCPDSPGIDMVENYMDYTTDACMDIFTRDQKYRMQAVLYHAPRRSALRFSNACVPLYLQTEAAISMKELAMLKCENTVVPSVVLKNNGSETITSATIIFGIDEADEQRYNWIGTLDSNASVTINLPEQNSTPGIHTFYASLKTVNDKADEYSGNNDIGKTFATSYTADELIFTLRRDYFGAETTWALTDSVGTVLYSGGPYRNTPRWIGFKPNPLDPPIVENWKLQESGCYTFRMYDLGDDGINNRRGGAGYYTIETVNHIPIVKGGVFETKDEHSFKIDKLNAGLDDADQAGAISLYPNPSNEKITISLPSAIGLPEYMGLFNSLGQELLRVDVRTDNDLTMDVSGLSVGIYFVRLNKSGRLKILKFVKN
;
A
#
# COMPACT_ATOMS: atom_id res chain seq x y z
N MET A 1 -60.70 6.78 -34.98
CA MET A 1 -59.70 5.87 -34.38
C MET A 1 -58.74 5.38 -35.46
N LYS A 2 -57.43 5.66 -35.36
CA LYS A 2 -56.37 4.95 -36.12
C LYS A 2 -54.97 5.16 -35.51
N ARG A 3 -54.11 4.16 -35.70
CA ARG A 3 -52.71 3.92 -35.25
C ARG A 3 -51.77 4.08 -36.46
N ILE A 4 -50.45 4.38 -36.44
CA ILE A 4 -49.35 4.53 -35.43
C ILE A 4 -48.38 5.63 -35.95
N GLY A 5 -47.62 6.32 -35.07
CA GLY A 5 -46.16 6.43 -35.30
C GLY A 5 -45.48 7.81 -35.41
N GLY A 6 -44.26 7.89 -34.84
CA GLY A 6 -43.21 8.83 -35.26
C GLY A 6 -42.92 10.02 -34.34
N LYS A 7 -42.27 9.80 -33.17
CA LYS A 7 -41.37 10.76 -32.48
C LYS A 7 -40.77 10.16 -31.18
N LEU A 8 -39.93 9.13 -31.31
CA LEU A 8 -39.06 8.66 -30.21
C LEU A 8 -37.82 7.90 -30.73
N PHE A 9 -37.05 8.52 -31.62
CA PHE A 9 -35.80 7.92 -32.14
C PHE A 9 -34.82 9.00 -32.64
N PHE A 10 -34.46 9.95 -31.78
CA PHE A 10 -33.45 10.98 -32.11
C PHE A 10 -32.66 11.49 -30.89
N LEU A 11 -32.34 10.59 -29.96
CA LEU A 11 -31.42 10.88 -28.84
C LEU A 11 -30.45 9.72 -28.49
N ILE A 12 -30.32 8.73 -29.39
CA ILE A 12 -29.42 7.57 -29.23
C ILE A 12 -28.26 7.61 -30.25
N LEU A 13 -28.39 8.36 -31.35
CA LEU A 13 -27.38 8.41 -32.43
C LEU A 13 -26.18 9.33 -32.18
N LEU A 14 -26.12 10.05 -31.05
CA LEU A 14 -25.01 10.97 -30.72
C LEU A 14 -23.99 10.36 -29.73
N LEU A 15 -24.28 9.21 -29.14
CA LEU A 15 -23.35 8.51 -28.22
C LEU A 15 -22.48 7.47 -28.94
N LEU A 16 -23.05 6.76 -29.92
CA LEU A 16 -22.36 5.71 -30.69
C LEU A 16 -21.00 6.13 -31.29
N PRO A 17 -20.85 7.27 -32.00
CA PRO A 17 -19.55 7.65 -32.57
C PRO A 17 -18.54 8.17 -31.52
N PHE A 18 -18.96 8.33 -30.26
CA PHE A 18 -18.08 8.70 -29.15
C PHE A 18 -17.62 7.46 -28.37
N GLU A 19 -18.48 6.45 -28.20
CA GLU A 19 -18.10 5.14 -27.69
C GLU A 19 -17.17 4.40 -28.67
N GLU A 20 -17.42 4.44 -29.99
CA GLU A 20 -16.50 3.88 -31.00
C GLU A 20 -15.12 4.55 -30.94
N LYS A 21 -15.05 5.89 -30.87
CA LYS A 21 -13.77 6.61 -30.72
C LYS A 21 -13.03 6.29 -29.43
N ALA A 22 -13.75 6.13 -28.32
CA ALA A 22 -13.14 5.71 -27.06
C ALA A 22 -12.61 4.26 -27.16
N GLN A 23 -13.31 3.37 -27.85
CA GLN A 23 -12.84 2.01 -28.10
C GLN A 23 -11.64 1.95 -29.06
N ASP A 24 -11.60 2.76 -30.12
CA ASP A 24 -10.45 2.80 -31.04
C ASP A 24 -9.16 3.29 -30.36
N ILE A 25 -9.25 4.25 -29.44
CA ILE A 25 -8.10 4.67 -28.60
C ILE A 25 -7.66 3.52 -27.69
N ILE A 26 -8.59 2.82 -27.03
CA ILE A 26 -8.31 1.62 -26.22
C ILE A 26 -7.69 0.49 -27.06
N GLN A 27 -8.01 0.41 -28.36
CA GLN A 27 -7.57 -0.65 -29.27
C GLN A 27 -6.10 -0.53 -29.70
N GLN A 28 -5.45 0.62 -29.49
CA GLN A 28 -4.04 0.86 -29.87
C GLN A 28 -3.02 0.27 -28.88
N ASN A 29 -3.41 -0.09 -27.65
CA ASN A 29 -2.55 -0.72 -26.64
C ASN A 29 -2.25 -2.22 -26.95
N LYS A 30 -1.68 -2.50 -28.13
CA LYS A 30 -1.33 -3.87 -28.55
C LYS A 30 0.10 -4.26 -28.17
N GLU A 31 0.15 -5.22 -27.24
CA GLU A 31 1.34 -6.03 -26.87
C GLU A 31 2.43 -5.33 -26.04
N GLY A 32 2.02 -4.48 -25.10
CA GLY A 32 2.85 -3.93 -24.03
C GLY A 32 2.14 -3.90 -22.67
N TYR A 33 2.86 -3.48 -21.62
CA TYR A 33 2.19 -2.97 -20.40
C TYR A 33 1.60 -1.60 -20.75
N ALA A 34 0.31 -1.38 -20.52
CA ALA A 34 -0.33 -0.07 -20.74
C ALA A 34 0.16 0.91 -19.65
N ARG A 35 1.28 1.59 -19.89
CA ARG A 35 2.09 2.27 -18.87
C ARG A 35 1.29 3.30 -18.04
N CYS A 36 0.67 4.26 -18.73
CA CYS A 36 -0.17 5.30 -18.16
C CYS A 36 -1.62 5.13 -18.65
N TYR A 37 -2.60 5.41 -17.78
CA TYR A 37 -4.04 5.34 -18.08
C TYR A 37 -4.74 6.71 -17.95
N THR A 38 -3.96 7.79 -18.11
CA THR A 38 -4.42 9.18 -17.92
C THR A 38 -5.42 9.61 -18.98
N VAL A 39 -5.22 9.23 -20.25
CA VAL A 39 -6.11 9.61 -21.36
C VAL A 39 -7.50 8.99 -21.17
N GLU A 40 -7.56 7.70 -20.84
CA GLU A 40 -8.79 7.00 -20.57
C GLU A 40 -9.46 7.49 -19.29
N ASN A 41 -8.70 7.88 -18.27
CA ASN A 41 -9.22 8.52 -17.05
C ASN A 41 -9.83 9.90 -17.35
N GLU A 42 -9.16 10.72 -18.16
CA GLU A 42 -9.67 12.02 -18.59
C GLU A 42 -10.99 11.89 -19.37
N LEU A 43 -11.05 10.99 -20.34
CA LEU A 43 -12.28 10.67 -21.08
C LEU A 43 -13.42 10.23 -20.14
N PHE A 44 -13.12 9.43 -19.12
CA PHE A 44 -14.10 9.03 -18.10
C PHE A 44 -14.58 10.20 -17.25
N LEU A 45 -13.69 11.11 -16.84
CA LEU A 45 -14.06 12.32 -16.09
C LEU A 45 -14.92 13.27 -16.95
N GLN A 46 -14.65 13.39 -18.25
CA GLN A 46 -15.50 14.13 -19.19
C GLN A 46 -16.89 13.49 -19.37
N LEU A 47 -16.96 12.16 -19.49
CA LEU A 47 -18.24 11.42 -19.53
C LEU A 47 -19.06 11.54 -18.23
N LYS A 48 -18.39 11.62 -17.07
CA LYS A 48 -19.03 11.80 -15.76
C LYS A 48 -19.39 13.26 -15.46
N ASN A 49 -18.67 14.23 -16.02
CA ASN A 49 -18.89 15.65 -15.79
C ASN A 49 -18.79 16.42 -17.12
N THR A 50 -19.94 16.66 -17.74
CA THR A 50 -20.10 17.39 -19.00
C THR A 50 -19.67 18.87 -18.95
N GLY A 51 -19.36 19.41 -17.76
CA GLY A 51 -18.76 20.74 -17.60
C GLY A 51 -17.22 20.75 -17.72
N ARG A 52 -16.57 19.58 -17.62
CA ARG A 52 -15.11 19.44 -17.78
C ARG A 52 -14.69 19.87 -19.19
N ALA A 53 -13.56 20.56 -19.29
CA ALA A 53 -13.05 21.04 -20.56
C ALA A 53 -12.63 19.88 -21.46
N ALA A 54 -13.00 19.93 -22.74
CA ALA A 54 -12.36 19.08 -23.74
C ALA A 54 -10.91 19.55 -24.00
N THR A 55 -10.05 18.68 -24.55
CA THR A 55 -8.62 18.98 -24.77
C THR A 55 -8.40 20.31 -25.49
N ASN A 56 -9.12 20.55 -26.59
CA ASN A 56 -9.01 21.78 -27.37
C ASN A 56 -9.46 23.04 -26.59
N GLU A 57 -10.46 22.94 -25.71
CA GLU A 57 -10.87 24.03 -24.83
C GLU A 57 -9.83 24.32 -23.73
N PHE A 58 -9.22 23.27 -23.19
CA PHE A 58 -8.17 23.39 -22.18
C PHE A 58 -6.91 24.05 -22.77
N GLU A 59 -6.46 23.61 -23.94
CA GLU A 59 -5.28 24.17 -24.61
C GLU A 59 -5.51 25.61 -25.10
N ALA A 60 -6.72 25.93 -25.58
CA ALA A 60 -7.09 27.31 -25.90
C ALA A 60 -7.08 28.25 -24.69
N TRP A 61 -7.33 27.72 -23.48
CA TRP A 61 -7.19 28.46 -22.22
C TRP A 61 -5.74 28.55 -21.74
N LEU A 62 -4.95 27.46 -21.87
CA LEU A 62 -3.58 27.38 -21.35
C LEU A 62 -2.57 28.12 -22.24
N SER A 63 -2.67 28.03 -23.56
CA SER A 63 -1.75 28.64 -24.53
C SER A 63 -1.41 30.13 -24.25
N PRO A 64 -2.40 31.05 -24.08
CA PRO A 64 -2.09 32.45 -23.79
C PRO A 64 -1.48 32.69 -22.39
N LEU A 65 -1.58 31.73 -21.47
CA LEU A 65 -0.96 31.78 -20.14
C LEU A 65 0.50 31.30 -20.20
N VAL A 66 0.78 30.27 -21.01
CA VAL A 66 2.15 29.81 -21.30
C VAL A 66 2.96 30.91 -21.96
N GLU A 67 2.37 31.63 -22.91
CA GLU A 67 3.01 32.79 -23.55
C GLU A 67 3.29 33.94 -22.55
N GLN A 68 2.41 34.17 -21.57
CA GLN A 68 2.68 35.12 -20.49
C GLN A 68 3.86 34.69 -19.62
N VAL A 69 3.98 33.39 -19.29
CA VAL A 69 5.12 32.84 -18.54
C VAL A 69 6.42 32.97 -19.34
N LYS A 70 6.41 32.59 -20.63
CA LYS A 70 7.54 32.79 -21.58
C LYS A 70 8.03 34.23 -21.58
N GLN A 71 7.12 35.19 -21.79
CA GLN A 71 7.47 36.61 -21.83
C GLN A 71 7.99 37.17 -20.51
N HIS A 72 7.60 36.62 -19.36
CA HIS A 72 8.17 37.02 -18.06
C HIS A 72 9.60 36.49 -17.88
N ALA A 73 9.88 35.26 -18.32
CA ALA A 73 11.22 34.69 -18.33
C ALA A 73 12.17 35.46 -19.26
N ASP A 74 11.77 35.69 -20.51
CA ASP A 74 12.63 36.30 -21.55
C ASP A 74 12.99 37.76 -21.26
N LYS A 75 12.12 38.52 -20.58
CA LYS A 75 12.37 39.94 -20.27
C LYS A 75 13.44 40.15 -19.18
N GLY A 76 14.02 39.08 -18.62
CA GLY A 76 14.95 39.17 -17.49
C GLY A 76 14.29 39.72 -16.23
N ILE A 77 12.95 39.80 -16.20
CA ILE A 77 12.14 40.07 -14.99
C ILE A 77 12.02 38.77 -14.20
N SER A 78 13.16 38.11 -14.01
CA SER A 78 13.44 37.50 -12.73
C SER A 78 13.20 38.60 -11.70
N SER A 79 12.15 38.44 -10.90
CA SER A 79 12.16 38.97 -9.55
C SER A 79 13.53 38.66 -8.93
N ARG A 80 13.97 39.46 -7.94
CA ARG A 80 15.22 39.17 -7.19
C ARG A 80 15.19 37.81 -6.45
N THR A 81 14.11 37.06 -6.60
CA THR A 81 13.96 35.63 -6.33
C THR A 81 13.25 34.97 -7.52
N SER A 82 13.94 34.13 -8.31
CA SER A 82 13.24 32.98 -8.90
C SER A 82 12.95 32.04 -7.73
N SER A 83 11.71 32.03 -7.26
CA SER A 83 11.31 31.23 -6.11
C SER A 83 10.90 29.85 -6.59
N VAL A 84 11.75 28.86 -6.31
CA VAL A 84 11.44 27.43 -6.50
C VAL A 84 10.05 27.14 -5.93
N ILE A 85 9.15 26.63 -6.77
CA ILE A 85 7.79 26.28 -6.38
C ILE A 85 7.85 24.95 -5.61
N ARG A 86 7.58 25.03 -4.31
CA ARG A 86 7.60 23.86 -3.43
C ARG A 86 6.17 23.31 -3.28
N ILE A 87 5.96 22.09 -3.75
CA ILE A 87 4.68 21.36 -3.73
C ILE A 87 4.65 20.40 -2.54
N PRO A 88 3.69 20.55 -1.61
CA PRO A 88 3.45 19.57 -0.57
C PRO A 88 2.80 18.31 -1.11
N VAL A 89 3.31 17.15 -0.68
CA VAL A 89 2.87 15.83 -1.12
C VAL A 89 2.32 15.06 0.07
N VAL A 90 1.18 14.38 -0.11
CA VAL A 90 0.77 13.26 0.74
C VAL A 90 0.78 11.97 -0.08
N VAL A 91 1.34 10.91 0.50
CA VAL A 91 1.39 9.59 -0.11
C VAL A 91 0.45 8.66 0.65
N HIS A 92 -0.71 8.38 0.06
CA HIS A 92 -1.69 7.45 0.60
C HIS A 92 -1.29 6.01 0.23
N ILE A 93 -0.74 5.26 1.18
CA ILE A 93 -0.38 3.86 1.01
C ILE A 93 -1.60 3.00 1.33
N ILE A 94 -2.17 2.37 0.31
CA ILE A 94 -3.42 1.62 0.43
C ILE A 94 -3.13 0.14 0.57
N HIS A 95 -3.60 -0.46 1.66
CA HIS A 95 -3.22 -1.82 2.03
C HIS A 95 -4.37 -2.62 2.68
N ASN A 96 -4.12 -3.91 2.86
CA ASN A 96 -5.03 -4.92 3.44
C ASN A 96 -4.41 -5.52 4.71
N GLY A 97 -4.07 -4.67 5.68
CA GLY A 97 -3.52 -5.11 6.97
C GLY A 97 -2.14 -5.78 6.94
N GLN A 98 -1.44 -5.84 5.80
CA GLN A 98 -0.04 -6.30 5.78
C GLN A 98 0.83 -5.40 6.67
N LYS A 99 1.92 -5.95 7.22
CA LYS A 99 2.94 -5.14 7.91
C LYS A 99 3.62 -4.18 6.94
N GLU A 100 4.14 -3.07 7.47
CA GLU A 100 4.99 -2.17 6.69
C GLU A 100 6.18 -2.91 6.07
N GLY A 101 6.52 -2.56 4.82
CA GLY A 101 7.53 -3.21 4.00
C GLY A 101 7.04 -4.45 3.25
N VAL A 102 5.76 -4.83 3.36
CA VAL A 102 5.22 -6.07 2.77
C VAL A 102 4.07 -5.80 1.80
N GLY A 103 4.24 -6.21 0.54
CA GLY A 103 3.24 -6.03 -0.51
C GLY A 103 2.94 -4.55 -0.74
N SER A 104 1.67 -4.18 -0.86
CA SER A 104 1.28 -2.78 -1.08
C SER A 104 1.49 -1.87 0.13
N ASN A 105 1.72 -2.40 1.34
CA ASN A 105 2.08 -1.58 2.50
C ASN A 105 3.58 -1.24 2.48
N ILE A 106 4.04 -0.53 1.44
CA ILE A 106 5.47 -0.28 1.18
C ILE A 106 6.18 0.47 2.32
N ALA A 107 7.49 0.23 2.46
CA ALA A 107 8.31 0.85 3.51
C ALA A 107 8.43 2.38 3.34
N GLU A 108 8.54 3.13 4.44
CA GLU A 108 8.80 4.58 4.42
C GLU A 108 10.05 4.93 3.58
N ALA A 109 11.12 4.14 3.66
CA ALA A 109 12.31 4.32 2.83
C ALA A 109 12.04 4.23 1.32
N GLN A 110 11.09 3.40 0.88
CA GLN A 110 10.66 3.33 -0.51
C GLN A 110 9.94 4.63 -0.92
N VAL A 111 9.14 5.22 -0.03
CA VAL A 111 8.52 6.54 -0.27
C VAL A 111 9.54 7.66 -0.34
N LEU A 112 10.46 7.72 0.63
CA LEU A 112 11.53 8.73 0.64
C LEU A 112 12.37 8.66 -0.64
N SER A 113 12.65 7.45 -1.16
CA SER A 113 13.34 7.28 -2.44
C SER A 113 12.60 7.89 -3.63
N GLN A 114 11.26 7.85 -3.64
CA GLN A 114 10.47 8.49 -4.70
C GLN A 114 10.53 10.02 -4.62
N ILE A 115 10.39 10.56 -3.41
CA ILE A 115 10.44 12.01 -3.19
C ILE A 115 11.83 12.56 -3.52
N GLU A 116 12.89 11.77 -3.29
CA GLU A 116 14.21 12.14 -3.78
C GLU A 116 14.25 12.18 -5.31
N VAL A 117 13.78 11.14 -6.02
CA VAL A 117 13.77 11.10 -7.50
C VAL A 117 12.98 12.25 -8.10
N LEU A 118 11.81 12.60 -7.56
CA LEU A 118 11.05 13.76 -8.03
C LEU A 118 11.87 15.05 -7.94
N ASN A 119 12.63 15.24 -6.86
CA ASN A 119 13.54 16.37 -6.71
C ASN A 119 14.86 16.24 -7.51
N GLN A 120 15.20 15.05 -8.02
CA GLN A 120 16.32 14.86 -8.96
C GLN A 120 15.87 15.25 -10.37
N ASP A 121 14.73 14.73 -10.81
CA ASP A 121 14.16 14.87 -12.14
C ASP A 121 13.64 16.31 -12.39
N PHE A 122 12.70 16.81 -11.58
CA PHE A 122 12.11 18.14 -11.80
C PHE A 122 13.10 19.29 -11.62
N ARG A 123 14.17 19.11 -10.83
CA ARG A 123 15.23 20.12 -10.64
C ARG A 123 16.42 19.97 -11.56
N ARG A 124 16.42 18.97 -12.47
CA ARG A 124 17.56 18.60 -13.32
C ARG A 124 18.87 18.56 -12.52
N LYS A 125 18.85 17.86 -11.38
CA LYS A 125 19.84 18.03 -10.31
C LYS A 125 21.20 17.44 -10.70
N ILE A 126 22.22 18.29 -10.84
CA ILE A 126 23.60 17.91 -11.21
C ILE A 126 24.10 16.72 -10.36
N ASN A 127 24.79 15.78 -11.00
CA ASN A 127 25.30 14.52 -10.43
C ASN A 127 24.21 13.52 -9.96
N THR A 128 23.02 13.58 -10.55
CA THR A 128 21.94 12.59 -10.31
C THR A 128 21.38 12.06 -11.65
N PRO A 129 20.65 10.93 -11.64
CA PRO A 129 19.97 10.40 -12.83
C PRO A 129 18.94 11.33 -13.50
N GLY A 130 18.58 12.47 -12.89
CA GLY A 130 17.75 13.51 -13.51
C GLY A 130 18.55 14.60 -14.24
N TYR A 131 19.88 14.48 -14.34
CA TYR A 131 20.72 15.45 -15.05
C TYR A 131 21.21 14.94 -16.40
N ASN A 132 20.73 15.58 -17.45
CA ASN A 132 21.23 15.48 -18.82
C ASN A 132 22.00 16.73 -19.26
N GLN A 133 22.76 16.64 -20.36
CA GLN A 133 23.40 17.79 -21.04
C GLN A 133 22.64 18.24 -22.31
N HIS A 134 21.40 17.78 -22.51
CA HIS A 134 20.62 18.09 -23.71
C HIS A 134 20.32 19.61 -23.81
N PRO A 135 20.42 20.24 -25.00
CA PRO A 135 20.36 21.70 -25.15
C PRO A 135 19.01 22.33 -24.79
N VAL A 136 17.90 21.59 -24.92
CA VAL A 136 16.56 22.07 -24.52
C VAL A 136 16.15 21.62 -23.12
N GLY A 137 16.94 20.77 -22.46
CA GLY A 137 16.66 20.32 -21.09
C GLY A 137 16.70 21.49 -20.11
N VAL A 138 15.88 21.44 -19.06
CA VAL A 138 15.71 22.59 -18.13
C VAL A 138 15.51 22.14 -16.68
N ASP A 139 15.91 22.99 -15.73
CA ASP A 139 15.40 22.93 -14.34
C ASP A 139 14.00 23.55 -14.33
N THR A 140 12.97 22.77 -13.97
CA THR A 140 11.56 23.23 -13.96
C THR A 140 11.27 24.23 -12.83
N GLU A 141 12.19 24.33 -11.86
CA GLU A 141 12.08 25.09 -10.61
C GLU A 141 10.93 24.58 -9.70
N ILE A 142 10.59 23.30 -9.78
CA ILE A 142 9.59 22.64 -8.94
C ILE A 142 10.29 21.67 -7.97
N GLU A 143 10.04 21.82 -6.67
CA GLU A 143 10.48 20.90 -5.61
C GLU A 143 9.28 20.22 -4.94
N PHE A 144 9.49 19.01 -4.45
CA PHE A 144 8.49 18.23 -3.71
C PHE A 144 8.94 17.98 -2.28
N CYS A 145 8.00 18.04 -1.35
CA CYS A 145 8.25 17.76 0.05
C CYS A 145 7.05 17.00 0.62
N LEU A 146 7.33 15.97 1.42
CA LEU A 146 6.27 15.32 2.18
C LEU A 146 5.65 16.32 3.15
N ALA A 147 4.32 16.29 3.24
CA ALA A 147 3.57 17.09 4.18
C ALA A 147 4.10 16.88 5.60
N GLN A 148 4.24 17.98 6.33
CA GLN A 148 4.59 18.02 7.76
C GLN A 148 3.37 18.40 8.62
N ARG A 149 2.21 18.61 7.97
CA ARG A 149 0.92 18.95 8.54
C ARG A 149 -0.18 18.13 7.87
N THR A 150 -1.10 17.59 8.66
CA THR A 150 -2.35 16.99 8.19
C THR A 150 -3.36 18.07 7.76
N PRO A 151 -4.50 17.72 7.13
CA PRO A 151 -5.56 18.69 6.83
C PRO A 151 -6.08 19.42 8.07
N ASP A 152 -6.19 18.74 9.20
CA ASP A 152 -6.55 19.29 10.51
C ASP A 152 -5.37 19.89 11.31
N ASN A 153 -4.22 20.11 10.65
CA ASN A 153 -3.05 20.81 11.19
C ASN A 153 -2.43 20.14 12.43
N LYS A 154 -2.30 18.81 12.40
CA LYS A 154 -1.48 18.00 13.30
C LYS A 154 -0.15 17.61 12.62
N PRO A 155 0.89 17.22 13.38
CA PRO A 155 2.13 16.68 12.82
C PRO A 155 1.87 15.42 11.97
N THR A 156 2.70 15.21 10.95
CA THR A 156 2.73 14.01 10.11
C THR A 156 4.07 13.93 9.38
N ASN A 157 4.47 12.75 8.91
CA ASN A 157 5.58 12.58 7.97
C ASN A 157 5.11 12.62 6.49
N GLY A 158 3.82 12.87 6.23
CA GLY A 158 3.24 12.96 4.89
C GLY A 158 2.94 11.60 4.24
N ILE A 159 3.03 10.52 5.02
CA ILE A 159 2.70 9.16 4.59
C ILE A 159 1.42 8.73 5.33
N ASP A 160 0.34 8.54 4.57
CA ASP A 160 -0.98 8.18 5.08
C ASP A 160 -1.25 6.70 4.79
N ARG A 161 -1.15 5.83 5.82
CA ARG A 161 -1.34 4.38 5.66
C ARG A 161 -2.81 4.01 5.87
N VAL A 162 -3.52 3.76 4.77
CA VAL A 162 -4.96 3.46 4.80
C VAL A 162 -5.19 1.95 4.65
N ASN A 163 -5.55 1.29 5.75
CA ASN A 163 -6.01 -0.09 5.72
C ASN A 163 -7.48 -0.16 5.28
N THR A 164 -7.74 -0.71 4.09
CA THR A 164 -9.09 -0.79 3.52
C THR A 164 -9.71 -2.18 3.60
N GLY A 165 -8.93 -3.20 4.01
CA GLY A 165 -9.37 -4.60 3.96
C GLY A 165 -9.43 -5.21 2.55
N VAL A 166 -8.99 -4.48 1.52
CA VAL A 166 -9.09 -4.87 0.09
C VAL A 166 -7.73 -5.29 -0.44
N SER A 167 -7.59 -6.52 -0.95
CA SER A 167 -6.31 -7.07 -1.46
C SER A 167 -5.75 -6.28 -2.65
N GLY A 168 -6.63 -5.80 -3.53
CA GLY A 168 -6.29 -5.00 -4.70
C GLY A 168 -7.53 -4.48 -5.41
N TYR A 169 -7.31 -3.48 -6.26
CA TYR A 169 -8.36 -2.73 -6.96
C TYR A 169 -8.46 -3.22 -8.39
N THR A 170 -9.63 -3.73 -8.77
CA THR A 170 -9.87 -4.40 -10.06
C THR A 170 -10.60 -3.52 -11.08
N SER A 171 -10.93 -2.28 -10.73
CA SER A 171 -11.46 -1.30 -11.68
C SER A 171 -11.27 0.15 -11.23
N ARG A 172 -11.13 1.06 -12.20
CA ARG A 172 -11.15 2.52 -12.00
C ARG A 172 -12.34 3.01 -11.18
N GLN A 173 -13.51 2.38 -11.30
CA GLN A 173 -14.71 2.80 -10.59
C GLN A 173 -14.62 2.57 -9.06
N GLN A 174 -13.83 1.60 -8.61
CA GLN A 174 -13.52 1.43 -7.18
C GLN A 174 -12.55 2.53 -6.70
N VAL A 175 -11.57 2.91 -7.52
CA VAL A 175 -10.57 3.92 -7.17
C VAL A 175 -11.19 5.33 -7.16
N GLU A 176 -11.74 5.78 -8.29
CA GLU A 176 -12.32 7.11 -8.47
C GLU A 176 -13.66 7.30 -7.72
N GLY A 177 -14.45 6.23 -7.58
CA GLY A 177 -15.80 6.32 -7.02
C GLY A 177 -15.90 6.04 -5.52
N VAL A 178 -14.90 5.42 -4.91
CA VAL A 178 -14.94 5.00 -3.50
C VAL A 178 -13.66 5.37 -2.76
N LEU A 179 -12.49 4.91 -3.23
CA LEU A 179 -11.22 5.09 -2.53
C LEU A 179 -10.80 6.55 -2.42
N LYS A 180 -10.61 7.25 -3.55
CA LYS A 180 -10.16 8.66 -3.51
C LYS A 180 -11.15 9.56 -2.77
N PRO A 181 -12.48 9.52 -3.03
CA PRO A 181 -13.46 10.31 -2.28
C PRO A 181 -13.43 10.12 -0.77
N ALA A 182 -13.00 8.96 -0.27
CA ALA A 182 -12.95 8.64 1.15
C ALA A 182 -11.59 8.95 1.83
N THR A 183 -10.53 9.21 1.06
CA THR A 183 -9.15 9.31 1.58
C THR A 183 -8.42 10.60 1.20
N ILE A 184 -8.91 11.34 0.21
CA ILE A 184 -8.25 12.54 -0.30
C ILE A 184 -8.00 13.62 0.77
N TRP A 185 -6.81 14.20 0.78
CA TRP A 185 -6.52 15.44 1.49
C TRP A 185 -6.72 16.64 0.56
N ASP A 186 -7.10 17.79 1.13
CA ASP A 186 -7.43 19.02 0.40
C ASP A 186 -6.47 19.32 -0.78
N PRO A 187 -6.92 19.17 -2.05
CA PRO A 187 -6.04 19.29 -3.22
C PRO A 187 -5.60 20.73 -3.52
N GLU A 188 -6.09 21.72 -2.76
CA GLU A 188 -5.57 23.09 -2.78
C GLU A 188 -4.33 23.25 -1.87
N ARG A 189 -4.08 22.26 -0.99
CA ARG A 189 -2.99 22.23 -0.02
C ARG A 189 -1.97 21.11 -0.26
N TYR A 190 -2.36 20.03 -0.91
CA TYR A 190 -1.52 18.84 -1.17
C TYR A 190 -1.66 18.32 -2.60
N LEU A 191 -0.56 17.83 -3.18
CA LEU A 191 -0.59 16.80 -4.21
C LEU A 191 -0.86 15.46 -3.54
N ASN A 192 -2.00 14.84 -3.83
CA ASN A 192 -2.35 13.50 -3.37
C ASN A 192 -1.74 12.45 -4.30
N ILE A 193 -1.02 11.49 -3.74
CA ILE A 193 -0.46 10.34 -4.46
C ILE A 193 -1.01 9.07 -3.82
N TRP A 194 -1.85 8.32 -4.52
CA TRP A 194 -2.34 7.02 -4.05
C TRP A 194 -1.42 5.91 -4.55
N VAL A 195 -0.86 5.14 -3.64
CA VAL A 195 -0.02 3.98 -3.91
C VAL A 195 -0.79 2.73 -3.52
N LEU A 196 -1.18 1.91 -4.49
CA LEU A 196 -2.11 0.80 -4.27
C LEU A 196 -1.78 -0.43 -5.14
N ASN A 197 -2.40 -1.56 -4.81
CA ASN A 197 -2.31 -2.78 -5.62
C ASN A 197 -3.36 -2.73 -6.76
N ILE A 198 -2.92 -2.52 -8.00
CA ILE A 198 -3.76 -2.59 -9.20
C ILE A 198 -3.82 -4.06 -9.63
N GLU A 199 -4.99 -4.68 -9.53
CA GLU A 199 -5.22 -6.11 -9.84
C GLU A 199 -6.29 -6.30 -10.92
N GLY A 200 -6.59 -7.54 -11.29
CA GLY A 200 -7.70 -7.88 -12.20
C GLY A 200 -7.22 -8.43 -13.54
N THR A 201 -7.99 -8.15 -14.59
CA THR A 201 -7.75 -8.65 -15.95
C THR A 201 -8.01 -7.58 -17.01
N GLY A 202 -7.42 -7.75 -18.20
CA GLY A 202 -7.50 -6.77 -19.29
C GLY A 202 -6.57 -5.58 -19.07
N GLU A 203 -6.84 -4.46 -19.75
CA GLU A 203 -5.95 -3.29 -19.74
C GLU A 203 -5.72 -2.70 -18.35
N TRP A 204 -6.76 -2.69 -17.49
CA TRP A 204 -6.67 -2.17 -16.12
C TRP A 204 -5.51 -2.78 -15.31
N SER A 205 -5.34 -4.11 -15.39
CA SER A 205 -4.28 -4.81 -14.66
C SER A 205 -2.87 -4.66 -15.23
N LYS A 206 -2.69 -3.98 -16.36
CA LYS A 206 -1.37 -3.74 -16.98
C LYS A 206 -0.74 -2.41 -16.56
N GLN A 207 -1.42 -1.62 -15.74
CA GLN A 207 -1.13 -0.20 -15.56
C GLN A 207 -0.11 0.06 -14.44
N LEU A 208 0.80 0.99 -14.71
CA LEU A 208 1.79 1.46 -13.74
C LEU A 208 1.25 2.67 -12.97
N GLY A 209 0.50 3.55 -13.64
CA GLY A 209 -0.13 4.70 -13.02
C GLY A 209 -1.18 5.40 -13.88
N TYR A 210 -1.77 6.44 -13.32
CA TYR A 210 -2.51 7.48 -14.05
C TYR A 210 -2.71 8.75 -13.21
N ALA A 211 -2.91 9.87 -13.88
CA ALA A 211 -3.19 11.17 -13.30
C ALA A 211 -4.65 11.63 -13.47
N GLN A 212 -5.04 12.62 -12.69
CA GLN A 212 -6.12 13.55 -13.05
C GLN A 212 -5.50 14.85 -13.59
N PRO A 213 -5.60 15.14 -14.90
CA PRO A 213 -5.12 16.38 -15.49
C PRO A 213 -5.76 17.64 -14.87
N PRO A 214 -5.10 18.80 -14.94
CA PRO A 214 -5.64 20.06 -14.43
C PRO A 214 -6.93 20.47 -15.16
N SER A 215 -7.75 21.26 -14.48
CA SER A 215 -8.98 21.83 -15.07
C SER A 215 -8.72 23.27 -15.53
N ALA A 216 -9.36 23.71 -16.62
CA ALA A 216 -9.34 25.12 -17.01
C ALA A 216 -10.26 25.98 -16.10
N SER A 217 -9.86 27.23 -15.83
CA SER A 217 -10.75 28.21 -15.20
C SER A 217 -11.60 28.91 -16.27
N LYS A 218 -12.89 28.53 -16.36
CA LYS A 218 -13.75 28.90 -17.50
C LYS A 218 -14.43 30.29 -17.43
N LEU A 219 -14.45 31.01 -16.30
CA LEU A 219 -14.83 32.44 -16.15
C LEU A 219 -14.87 32.88 -14.68
N THR A 220 -14.53 34.14 -14.37
CA THR A 220 -14.77 34.76 -13.04
C THR A 220 -16.24 35.10 -12.83
N GLY A 221 -16.84 34.67 -11.71
CA GLY A 221 -18.11 35.19 -11.21
C GLY A 221 -19.37 34.34 -11.40
N LEU A 222 -19.24 33.08 -11.86
CA LEU A 222 -20.35 32.12 -11.93
C LEU A 222 -19.98 30.81 -11.22
N LYS A 223 -20.99 30.04 -10.78
CA LYS A 223 -20.76 28.79 -10.03
C LYS A 223 -19.88 27.82 -10.81
N GLU A 224 -18.89 27.32 -10.10
CA GLU A 224 -17.72 26.65 -10.67
C GLU A 224 -18.02 25.17 -10.93
N HIS A 225 -17.65 24.69 -12.13
CA HIS A 225 -17.82 23.29 -12.55
C HIS A 225 -16.46 22.66 -12.88
N TYR A 226 -15.48 22.75 -11.96
CA TYR A 226 -14.06 22.43 -12.16
C TYR A 226 -13.69 20.94 -12.29
N GLY A 227 -14.61 20.05 -12.66
CA GLY A 227 -14.44 18.61 -12.44
C GLY A 227 -14.77 18.22 -11.01
N ILE A 228 -14.45 16.99 -10.62
CA ILE A 228 -14.65 16.52 -9.24
C ILE A 228 -13.40 16.86 -8.42
N ALA A 229 -13.60 17.52 -7.27
CA ALA A 229 -12.50 17.90 -6.38
C ALA A 229 -11.84 16.70 -5.70
N ASN A 230 -12.66 15.74 -5.26
CA ASN A 230 -12.26 14.63 -4.37
C ASN A 230 -11.55 13.45 -5.05
N THR A 231 -11.12 13.61 -6.30
CA THR A 231 -10.38 12.62 -7.10
C THR A 231 -9.00 13.13 -7.57
N ASP A 232 -8.61 14.35 -7.17
CA ASP A 232 -7.43 15.03 -7.70
C ASP A 232 -6.10 14.53 -7.17
N GLY A 233 -5.17 14.26 -8.08
CA GLY A 233 -3.85 13.72 -7.80
C GLY A 233 -3.51 12.61 -8.78
N ILE A 234 -2.64 11.70 -8.37
CA ILE A 234 -2.13 10.59 -9.19
C ILE A 234 -2.28 9.25 -8.47
N VAL A 235 -2.45 8.17 -9.22
CA VAL A 235 -2.51 6.78 -8.74
C VAL A 235 -1.34 6.04 -9.31
N ILE A 236 -0.62 5.28 -8.48
CA ILE A 236 0.56 4.50 -8.87
C ILE A 236 0.41 3.08 -8.32
N ASN A 237 0.73 2.08 -9.14
CA ASN A 237 0.88 0.70 -8.71
C ASN A 237 2.05 0.62 -7.72
N TYR A 238 1.87 0.00 -6.55
CA TYR A 238 2.88 -0.04 -5.50
C TYR A 238 4.26 -0.59 -5.95
N SER A 239 4.28 -1.45 -6.98
CA SER A 239 5.51 -1.98 -7.58
C SER A 239 6.22 -1.00 -8.53
N ALA A 240 5.55 0.06 -9.00
CA ALA A 240 6.11 1.10 -9.86
C ALA A 240 6.46 2.39 -9.09
N PHE A 241 6.50 2.34 -7.76
CA PHE A 241 6.71 3.49 -6.87
C PHE A 241 8.05 3.42 -6.14
N GLY A 242 8.84 4.50 -6.19
CA GLY A 242 10.17 4.59 -5.58
C GLY A 242 11.30 4.10 -6.49
N SER A 243 12.52 4.12 -5.96
CA SER A 243 13.75 3.85 -6.73
C SER A 243 14.60 2.77 -6.10
N ARG A 244 14.69 1.62 -6.77
CA ARG A 244 15.58 0.49 -6.41
C ARG A 244 17.06 0.89 -6.39
N SER A 245 17.45 1.96 -7.09
CA SER A 245 18.79 2.54 -7.03
C SER A 245 19.14 3.09 -5.64
N ILE A 246 18.14 3.65 -4.96
CA ILE A 246 18.28 4.41 -3.71
C ILE A 246 17.90 3.52 -2.52
N TYR A 247 16.82 2.73 -2.67
CA TYR A 247 16.36 1.76 -1.68
C TYR A 247 16.19 0.37 -2.32
N PRO A 248 17.25 -0.48 -2.38
CA PRO A 248 17.19 -1.76 -3.11
C PRO A 248 16.23 -2.81 -2.55
N ASP A 249 15.84 -2.68 -1.28
CA ASP A 249 15.09 -3.68 -0.51
C ASP A 249 13.55 -3.49 -0.59
N GLY A 250 13.09 -2.49 -1.35
CA GLY A 250 11.67 -2.28 -1.66
C GLY A 250 11.08 -3.28 -2.66
N THR A 251 9.77 -3.20 -2.90
CA THR A 251 9.09 -4.02 -3.91
C THR A 251 8.98 -3.26 -5.23
N TYR A 252 9.57 -3.81 -6.30
CA TYR A 252 9.70 -3.14 -7.59
C TYR A 252 9.32 -4.02 -8.78
N GLN A 253 8.71 -3.42 -9.80
CA GLN A 253 8.56 -3.98 -11.13
C GLN A 253 9.81 -3.65 -11.96
N LEU A 254 10.45 -4.69 -12.52
CA LEU A 254 11.64 -4.51 -13.35
C LEU A 254 11.36 -3.59 -14.55
N LEU A 255 12.37 -2.81 -14.94
CA LEU A 255 12.32 -1.75 -15.97
C LEU A 255 11.53 -0.47 -15.58
N TYR A 256 10.85 -0.49 -14.43
CA TYR A 256 10.05 0.62 -13.88
C TYR A 256 10.45 0.88 -12.41
N ASP A 257 11.75 0.73 -12.15
CA ASP A 257 12.34 0.63 -10.80
C ASP A 257 13.19 1.83 -10.40
N ARG A 258 13.03 2.98 -11.09
CA ARG A 258 13.76 4.23 -10.82
C ARG A 258 12.86 5.37 -10.38
N GLY A 259 11.54 5.19 -10.39
CA GLY A 259 10.54 6.14 -9.93
C GLY A 259 9.99 7.07 -11.02
N ARG A 260 10.26 6.80 -12.29
CA ARG A 260 9.91 7.72 -13.40
C ARG A 260 8.45 7.62 -13.83
N THR A 261 7.78 6.49 -13.52
CA THR A 261 6.31 6.42 -13.55
C THR A 261 5.68 7.59 -12.78
N VAL A 262 6.19 7.92 -11.57
CA VAL A 262 5.64 9.03 -10.77
C VAL A 262 6.01 10.38 -11.37
N THR A 263 7.22 10.53 -11.92
CA THR A 263 7.65 11.75 -12.64
C THR A 263 6.73 12.04 -13.84
N HIS A 264 6.39 11.01 -14.62
CA HIS A 264 5.47 11.04 -15.76
C HIS A 264 4.04 11.46 -15.35
N GLU A 265 3.44 10.78 -14.36
CA GLU A 265 2.07 11.11 -13.92
C GLU A 265 1.97 12.52 -13.30
N ILE A 266 3.02 13.00 -12.60
CA ILE A 266 3.05 14.38 -12.12
C ILE A 266 3.14 15.37 -13.29
N GLY A 267 3.86 15.03 -14.36
CA GLY A 267 3.85 15.80 -15.61
C GLY A 267 2.43 15.99 -16.16
N HIS A 268 1.63 14.93 -16.24
CA HIS A 268 0.22 15.02 -16.62
C HIS A 268 -0.63 15.83 -15.64
N TRP A 269 -0.47 15.64 -14.34
CA TRP A 269 -1.19 16.42 -13.31
C TRP A 269 -0.83 17.93 -13.33
N LEU A 270 0.35 18.27 -13.88
CA LEU A 270 0.82 19.63 -14.20
C LEU A 270 0.49 20.08 -15.64
N GLY A 271 -0.26 19.30 -16.43
CA GLY A 271 -0.77 19.69 -17.75
C GLY A 271 0.14 19.37 -18.95
N LEU A 272 1.11 18.47 -18.80
CA LEU A 272 1.83 17.89 -19.94
C LEU A 272 1.01 16.79 -20.62
N ARG A 273 1.23 16.62 -21.93
CA ARG A 273 0.70 15.50 -22.72
C ARG A 273 1.83 14.50 -23.00
N HIS A 274 1.50 13.34 -23.52
CA HIS A 274 2.48 12.45 -24.13
C HIS A 274 3.14 13.11 -25.35
N ILE A 275 4.41 12.80 -25.64
CA ILE A 275 5.16 13.49 -26.72
C ILE A 275 4.60 13.25 -28.14
N TRP A 276 3.79 12.21 -28.34
CA TRP A 276 3.08 11.93 -29.60
C TRP A 276 1.67 12.57 -29.67
N GLY A 277 1.38 13.52 -28.77
CA GLY A 277 0.14 14.30 -28.72
C GLY A 277 -1.14 13.52 -28.36
N ASP A 278 -1.06 12.20 -28.20
CA ASP A 278 -2.16 11.23 -28.27
C ASP A 278 -2.84 11.14 -29.66
N GLY A 279 -2.09 11.42 -30.74
CA GLY A 279 -2.63 11.36 -32.11
C GLY A 279 -1.63 11.16 -33.25
N GLY A 280 -0.33 11.00 -32.97
CA GLY A 280 0.71 10.78 -33.98
C GLY A 280 1.16 12.06 -34.68
N CYS A 281 1.83 11.95 -35.83
CA CYS A 281 2.53 13.06 -36.47
C CYS A 281 1.68 14.30 -36.86
N ASP A 282 0.35 14.18 -36.86
CA ASP A 282 -0.58 15.31 -37.11
C ASP A 282 -1.04 16.02 -35.81
N VAL A 283 -0.60 15.56 -34.63
CA VAL A 283 -1.02 16.05 -33.30
C VAL A 283 0.19 16.34 -32.41
N ASP A 284 0.25 17.58 -31.93
CA ASP A 284 1.33 18.12 -31.09
C ASP A 284 1.08 17.87 -29.58
N ASP A 285 2.14 17.77 -28.77
CA ASP A 285 2.08 17.79 -27.30
C ASP A 285 1.97 19.24 -26.75
N PHE A 286 2.00 20.22 -27.65
CA PHE A 286 1.94 21.67 -27.43
C PHE A 286 3.22 22.25 -26.80
N CYS A 287 4.36 21.60 -27.03
CA CYS A 287 5.69 22.11 -26.71
C CYS A 287 6.53 22.17 -28.00
N ALA A 288 7.01 23.35 -28.39
CA ALA A 288 7.71 23.50 -29.68
C ALA A 288 9.17 23.00 -29.67
N ASP A 289 9.66 22.52 -28.52
CA ASP A 289 11.01 21.99 -28.32
C ASP A 289 11.05 20.47 -28.06
N THR A 290 9.91 19.79 -28.12
CA THR A 290 9.74 18.33 -28.28
C THR A 290 9.44 18.03 -29.75
N PRO A 291 10.27 17.24 -30.46
CA PRO A 291 9.94 16.77 -31.80
C PRO A 291 8.67 15.91 -31.82
N LEU A 292 7.91 15.99 -32.91
CA LEU A 292 6.72 15.18 -33.13
C LEU A 292 7.08 13.69 -33.20
N ALA A 293 6.28 12.86 -32.52
CA ALA A 293 6.38 11.40 -32.55
C ALA A 293 5.06 10.78 -33.04
N ALA A 294 5.15 9.64 -33.73
CA ALA A 294 3.99 8.93 -34.27
C ALA A 294 3.24 8.11 -33.20
N GLY A 295 3.88 7.83 -32.07
CA GLY A 295 3.36 7.01 -30.98
C GLY A 295 4.37 6.82 -29.85
N PRO A 296 4.06 5.98 -28.85
CA PRO A 296 4.95 5.67 -27.73
C PRO A 296 6.20 4.85 -28.12
N ASN A 297 7.36 5.21 -27.58
CA ASN A 297 8.60 4.43 -27.77
C ASN A 297 8.82 3.39 -26.67
N GLU A 298 8.19 2.22 -26.78
CA GLU A 298 8.24 1.19 -25.73
C GLU A 298 9.57 0.44 -25.54
N SER A 299 10.52 0.60 -26.45
CA SER A 299 11.78 -0.14 -26.46
C SER A 299 12.72 0.25 -25.30
N TYR A 300 13.56 -0.72 -24.89
CA TYR A 300 14.73 -0.43 -24.07
C TYR A 300 15.69 0.50 -24.84
N CYS A 301 16.49 1.32 -24.14
CA CYS A 301 17.26 2.49 -24.66
C CYS A 301 18.34 2.24 -25.75
N LYS A 302 18.25 1.16 -26.53
CA LYS A 302 19.24 0.74 -27.53
C LYS A 302 19.24 1.60 -28.79
N ASP A 303 18.11 2.19 -29.17
CA ASP A 303 17.97 2.98 -30.39
C ASP A 303 17.61 4.44 -30.08
N GLN A 304 18.61 5.24 -29.66
CA GLN A 304 18.50 6.71 -29.47
C GLN A 304 18.39 7.49 -30.81
N ARG A 305 17.76 6.89 -31.83
CA ARG A 305 17.66 7.39 -33.21
C ARG A 305 16.36 6.92 -33.88
N VAL A 306 15.27 6.83 -33.12
CA VAL A 306 13.93 6.67 -33.71
C VAL A 306 13.54 8.02 -34.31
N ASP A 307 13.12 8.00 -35.57
CA ASP A 307 12.52 9.13 -36.27
C ASP A 307 11.23 8.60 -36.90
N SER A 308 10.14 8.73 -36.15
CA SER A 308 8.83 8.20 -36.51
C SER A 308 7.99 9.19 -37.33
N CYS A 309 8.41 10.47 -37.37
CA CYS A 309 7.79 11.54 -38.14
C CYS A 309 8.80 12.26 -39.08
N PRO A 310 9.42 11.55 -40.05
CA PRO A 310 10.58 12.04 -40.82
C PRO A 310 10.30 13.21 -41.78
N ASP A 311 9.02 13.54 -42.01
CA ASP A 311 8.62 14.75 -42.74
C ASP A 311 8.63 16.01 -41.84
N SER A 312 8.86 15.86 -40.53
CA SER A 312 8.94 16.93 -39.53
C SER A 312 10.37 17.06 -38.95
N PRO A 313 10.79 18.24 -38.46
CA PRO A 313 12.16 18.41 -37.95
C PRO A 313 12.37 17.76 -36.57
N GLY A 314 13.30 16.81 -36.49
CA GLY A 314 13.80 16.26 -35.24
C GLY A 314 14.04 14.76 -35.29
N ILE A 315 14.14 14.14 -34.13
CA ILE A 315 14.02 12.70 -33.89
C ILE A 315 13.19 12.53 -32.61
N ASP A 316 12.51 11.41 -32.42
CA ASP A 316 11.73 11.13 -31.22
C ASP A 316 12.58 11.34 -29.96
N MET A 317 12.10 12.16 -29.01
CA MET A 317 12.82 12.45 -27.76
C MET A 317 12.58 11.33 -26.75
N VAL A 318 13.14 10.16 -27.03
CA VAL A 318 12.97 8.90 -26.28
C VAL A 318 13.41 9.00 -24.81
N GLU A 319 14.26 9.97 -24.46
CA GLU A 319 14.66 10.30 -23.09
C GLU A 319 13.65 11.17 -22.31
N ASN A 320 12.58 11.67 -22.95
CA ASN A 320 11.62 12.55 -22.30
C ASN A 320 10.79 11.79 -21.26
N TYR A 321 10.57 12.38 -20.08
CA TYR A 321 9.72 11.76 -19.06
C TYR A 321 8.27 11.53 -19.53
N MET A 322 7.80 12.23 -20.56
CA MET A 322 6.46 12.09 -21.14
C MET A 322 6.37 11.09 -22.31
N ASP A 323 7.44 10.37 -22.64
CA ASP A 323 7.39 9.19 -23.52
C ASP A 323 7.11 7.91 -22.71
N TYR A 324 7.09 6.76 -23.38
CA TYR A 324 6.93 5.42 -22.84
C TYR A 324 8.22 4.60 -23.00
N THR A 325 9.42 5.17 -22.78
CA THR A 325 10.66 4.38 -22.64
C THR A 325 10.84 3.84 -21.21
N THR A 326 11.71 2.85 -21.00
CA THR A 326 11.94 2.31 -19.64
C THR A 326 12.53 3.36 -18.70
N ASP A 327 12.28 3.25 -17.39
CA ASP A 327 12.68 4.21 -16.34
C ASP A 327 14.17 4.65 -16.38
N ALA A 328 15.05 3.83 -16.94
CA ALA A 328 16.49 4.08 -17.08
C ALA A 328 16.88 4.91 -18.32
N CYS A 329 15.96 5.12 -19.27
CA CYS A 329 16.17 5.96 -20.45
C CYS A 329 15.77 7.42 -20.20
N MET A 330 14.82 7.65 -19.29
CA MET A 330 14.20 8.95 -19.06
C MET A 330 15.06 9.85 -18.16
N ASP A 331 15.40 11.04 -18.65
CA ASP A 331 16.18 12.05 -17.90
C ASP A 331 15.89 13.52 -18.25
N ILE A 332 14.88 13.84 -19.09
CA ILE A 332 14.61 15.22 -19.55
C ILE A 332 13.15 15.68 -19.45
N PHE A 333 12.97 16.90 -18.92
CA PHE A 333 11.89 17.82 -19.29
C PHE A 333 12.46 18.99 -20.11
N THR A 334 11.69 19.47 -21.09
CA THR A 334 12.08 20.58 -21.97
C THR A 334 11.67 21.95 -21.43
N ARG A 335 12.06 23.03 -22.12
CA ARG A 335 11.79 24.40 -21.71
C ARG A 335 10.32 24.77 -21.89
N ASP A 336 9.68 24.35 -22.98
CA ASP A 336 8.25 24.59 -23.15
C ASP A 336 7.41 23.74 -22.17
N GLN A 337 7.81 22.50 -21.89
CA GLN A 337 7.20 21.67 -20.84
C GLN A 337 7.25 22.39 -19.48
N LYS A 338 8.39 22.99 -19.09
CA LYS A 338 8.47 23.85 -17.90
C LYS A 338 7.47 24.99 -17.92
N TYR A 339 7.36 25.73 -19.02
CA TYR A 339 6.46 26.89 -19.09
C TYR A 339 4.98 26.48 -19.00
N ARG A 340 4.60 25.32 -19.54
CA ARG A 340 3.28 24.71 -19.35
C ARG A 340 3.01 24.37 -17.88
N MET A 341 3.92 23.65 -17.22
CA MET A 341 3.79 23.30 -15.81
C MET A 341 3.70 24.54 -14.91
N GLN A 342 4.52 25.56 -15.18
CA GLN A 342 4.47 26.84 -14.45
C GLN A 342 3.15 27.59 -14.70
N ALA A 343 2.66 27.67 -15.94
CA ALA A 343 1.36 28.30 -16.24
C ALA A 343 0.19 27.59 -15.50
N VAL A 344 0.19 26.26 -15.44
CA VAL A 344 -0.76 25.48 -14.64
C VAL A 344 -0.62 25.80 -13.14
N LEU A 345 0.59 25.85 -12.61
CA LEU A 345 0.86 26.22 -11.21
C LEU A 345 0.54 27.68 -10.88
N TYR A 346 0.49 28.59 -11.85
CA TYR A 346 0.06 29.97 -11.61
C TYR A 346 -1.47 30.15 -11.72
N HIS A 347 -2.14 29.43 -12.62
CA HIS A 347 -3.49 29.78 -13.07
C HIS A 347 -4.55 28.68 -12.97
N ALA A 348 -4.20 27.38 -12.91
CA ALA A 348 -5.21 26.33 -12.82
C ALA A 348 -5.83 26.27 -11.41
N PRO A 349 -7.16 26.05 -11.27
CA PRO A 349 -7.80 25.80 -9.98
C PRO A 349 -7.12 24.65 -9.22
N ARG A 350 -7.10 24.75 -7.88
CA ARG A 350 -6.34 23.89 -6.95
C ARG A 350 -4.82 24.03 -7.06
N ARG A 351 -4.23 23.92 -8.26
CA ARG A 351 -2.76 23.99 -8.47
C ARG A 351 -2.18 25.36 -8.08
N SER A 352 -2.92 26.44 -8.34
CA SER A 352 -2.51 27.80 -8.01
C SER A 352 -2.44 28.08 -6.49
N ALA A 353 -3.19 27.34 -5.68
CA ALA A 353 -3.20 27.47 -4.22
C ALA A 353 -1.98 26.80 -3.56
N LEU A 354 -1.45 25.71 -4.15
CA LEU A 354 -0.34 24.94 -3.59
C LEU A 354 0.93 25.77 -3.35
N ARG A 355 1.18 26.79 -4.18
CA ARG A 355 2.29 27.75 -4.01
C ARG A 355 2.24 28.55 -2.70
N PHE A 356 1.11 28.55 -2.02
CA PHE A 356 0.88 29.23 -0.74
C PHE A 356 0.62 28.24 0.42
N SER A 357 0.67 26.93 0.16
CA SER A 357 0.40 25.91 1.17
C SER A 357 1.54 25.84 2.20
N ASN A 358 1.19 25.95 3.48
CA ASN A 358 2.11 25.80 4.60
C ASN A 358 2.38 24.32 4.96
N ALA A 359 1.85 23.37 4.21
CA ALA A 359 1.86 21.96 4.57
C ALA A 359 3.26 21.36 4.74
N CYS A 360 4.28 21.84 4.03
CA CYS A 360 5.68 21.39 4.22
C CYS A 360 6.45 22.09 5.35
N VAL A 361 5.81 23.00 6.09
CA VAL A 361 6.43 23.64 7.26
C VAL A 361 6.08 22.79 8.48
N PRO A 362 7.05 22.23 9.23
CA PRO A 362 6.75 21.52 10.47
C PRO A 362 5.94 22.35 11.47
N LEU A 363 5.25 21.66 12.37
CA LEU A 363 4.71 22.28 13.58
C LEU A 363 5.83 22.41 14.61
N TYR A 364 6.00 23.62 15.14
CA TYR A 364 6.92 23.86 16.25
C TYR A 364 6.17 23.62 17.55
N LEU A 365 6.27 22.39 18.05
CA LEU A 365 5.77 22.00 19.37
C LEU A 365 6.90 22.18 20.39
N GLN A 366 6.55 22.61 21.60
CA GLN A 366 7.48 22.76 22.72
C GLN A 366 7.61 21.43 23.46
N THR A 367 6.50 20.83 23.83
CA THR A 367 6.43 19.60 24.64
C THR A 367 5.73 18.52 23.85
N GLU A 368 6.49 17.89 22.95
CA GLU A 368 6.06 16.71 22.20
C GLU A 368 7.13 15.61 22.32
N ALA A 369 6.68 14.39 22.55
CA ALA A 369 7.48 13.19 22.39
C ALA A 369 6.67 12.02 21.85
N ALA A 370 7.34 11.13 21.12
CA ALA A 370 6.79 9.88 20.67
C ALA A 370 7.30 8.71 21.51
N ILE A 371 6.46 7.68 21.69
CA ILE A 371 6.88 6.36 22.17
C ILE A 371 6.74 5.32 21.05
N SER A 372 7.70 4.41 20.93
CA SER A 372 7.63 3.28 19.99
C SER A 372 8.15 1.98 20.60
N MET A 373 7.66 0.83 20.15
CA MET A 373 8.18 -0.46 20.60
C MET A 373 9.55 -0.73 19.95
N LYS A 374 10.58 -0.92 20.78
CA LYS A 374 11.87 -1.45 20.33
C LYS A 374 11.80 -2.97 20.24
N GLU A 375 11.42 -3.61 21.34
CA GLU A 375 11.41 -5.05 21.49
C GLU A 375 10.36 -5.46 22.53
N LEU A 376 9.86 -6.69 22.40
CA LEU A 376 9.10 -7.36 23.45
C LEU A 376 9.67 -8.77 23.53
N ALA A 377 10.73 -8.91 24.34
CA ALA A 377 11.45 -10.17 24.44
C ALA A 377 10.65 -11.13 25.32
N MET A 378 10.56 -12.39 24.91
CA MET A 378 9.92 -13.44 25.69
C MET A 378 10.97 -14.38 26.24
N LEU A 379 10.90 -14.70 27.53
CA LEU A 379 11.73 -15.76 28.11
C LEU A 379 11.25 -17.12 27.57
N LYS A 380 12.18 -18.03 27.24
CA LYS A 380 11.87 -19.23 26.43
C LYS A 380 10.79 -20.10 27.07
N CYS A 381 9.60 -20.11 26.47
CA CYS A 381 8.42 -20.85 26.93
C CYS A 381 7.93 -20.48 28.35
N GLU A 382 8.29 -19.29 28.83
CA GLU A 382 7.76 -18.71 30.06
C GLU A 382 6.57 -17.78 29.74
N ASN A 383 5.75 -17.49 30.74
CA ASN A 383 4.67 -16.50 30.61
C ASN A 383 5.15 -15.07 30.89
N THR A 384 6.45 -14.82 30.75
CA THR A 384 7.12 -13.59 31.19
C THR A 384 7.71 -12.86 29.99
N VAL A 385 7.40 -11.58 29.88
CA VAL A 385 7.87 -10.70 28.80
C VAL A 385 8.66 -9.52 29.35
N VAL A 386 9.70 -9.12 28.63
CA VAL A 386 10.56 -7.98 28.95
C VAL A 386 10.35 -6.90 27.88
N PRO A 387 9.59 -5.83 28.16
CA PRO A 387 9.32 -4.78 27.18
C PRO A 387 10.47 -3.78 27.09
N SER A 388 10.83 -3.40 25.87
CA SER A 388 11.77 -2.31 25.60
C SER A 388 11.14 -1.32 24.63
N VAL A 389 11.11 -0.05 25.01
CA VAL A 389 10.49 1.05 24.25
C VAL A 389 11.53 2.11 23.90
N VAL A 390 11.29 2.87 22.84
CA VAL A 390 12.06 4.08 22.52
C VAL A 390 11.20 5.29 22.84
N LEU A 391 11.73 6.18 23.68
CA LEU A 391 11.21 7.54 23.87
C LEU A 391 12.00 8.48 22.95
N LYS A 392 11.31 9.27 22.14
CA LYS A 392 11.90 10.27 21.23
C LYS A 392 11.31 11.64 21.50
N ASN A 393 12.16 12.66 21.60
CA ASN A 393 11.73 14.06 21.67
C ASN A 393 11.56 14.61 20.25
N ASN A 394 10.35 14.92 19.77
CA ASN A 394 10.18 15.74 18.54
C ASN A 394 9.80 17.20 18.86
N GLY A 395 9.57 17.54 20.14
CA GLY A 395 9.44 18.90 20.64
C GLY A 395 10.75 19.69 20.64
N SER A 396 10.66 20.97 21.02
CA SER A 396 11.79 21.90 21.11
C SER A 396 12.33 22.10 22.52
N GLU A 397 11.57 21.78 23.57
CA GLU A 397 12.10 21.74 24.94
C GLU A 397 12.89 20.44 25.18
N THR A 398 14.05 20.52 25.85
CA THR A 398 14.77 19.32 26.32
C THR A 398 13.91 18.60 27.36
N ILE A 399 13.71 17.29 27.18
CA ILE A 399 12.94 16.45 28.10
C ILE A 399 13.85 15.95 29.22
N THR A 400 13.40 16.16 30.45
CA THR A 400 14.12 15.83 31.69
C THR A 400 13.38 14.80 32.55
N SER A 401 12.06 14.71 32.40
CA SER A 401 11.22 13.65 32.97
C SER A 401 10.16 13.19 31.97
N ALA A 402 9.74 11.93 32.05
CA ALA A 402 8.61 11.41 31.30
C ALA A 402 7.84 10.33 32.10
N THR A 403 6.51 10.35 32.02
CA THR A 403 5.64 9.33 32.65
C THR A 403 5.09 8.38 31.60
N ILE A 404 5.38 7.09 31.73
CA ILE A 404 4.84 6.03 30.88
C ILE A 404 3.93 5.14 31.75
N ILE A 405 2.72 4.86 31.28
CA ILE A 405 1.82 3.84 31.85
C ILE A 405 1.85 2.63 30.91
N PHE A 406 1.90 1.41 31.44
CA PHE A 406 2.05 0.19 30.63
C PHE A 406 1.50 -1.04 31.34
N GLY A 407 1.26 -2.13 30.59
CA GLY A 407 0.78 -3.40 31.13
C GLY A 407 0.40 -4.39 30.04
N ILE A 408 -0.49 -5.33 30.38
CA ILE A 408 -1.03 -6.35 29.46
C ILE A 408 -2.56 -6.31 29.48
N ASP A 409 -3.19 -6.42 28.31
CA ASP A 409 -4.65 -6.50 28.09
C ASP A 409 -5.47 -5.38 28.74
N GLU A 410 -4.92 -4.16 28.81
CA GLU A 410 -5.52 -3.00 29.50
C GLU A 410 -5.81 -3.25 31.01
N ALA A 411 -5.23 -4.30 31.58
CA ALA A 411 -5.28 -4.64 32.99
C ALA A 411 -4.01 -4.21 33.74
N ASP A 412 -4.13 -4.15 35.08
CA ASP A 412 -3.03 -3.96 36.05
C ASP A 412 -2.01 -2.88 35.68
N GLU A 413 -2.48 -1.68 35.31
CA GLU A 413 -1.67 -0.54 34.87
C GLU A 413 -0.47 -0.25 35.80
N GLN A 414 0.74 -0.38 35.25
CA GLN A 414 1.99 -0.03 35.92
C GLN A 414 2.48 1.35 35.45
N ARG A 415 3.20 2.06 36.34
CA ARG A 415 3.78 3.37 36.05
C ARG A 415 5.30 3.31 36.06
N TYR A 416 5.91 3.77 34.97
CA TYR A 416 7.34 4.02 34.88
C TYR A 416 7.60 5.53 34.75
N ASN A 417 8.43 6.06 35.65
CA ASN A 417 8.88 7.45 35.61
C ASN A 417 10.33 7.49 35.13
N TRP A 418 10.54 7.95 33.90
CA TRP A 418 11.87 8.19 33.35
C TRP A 418 12.38 9.55 33.82
N ILE A 419 13.67 9.62 34.16
CA ILE A 419 14.39 10.85 34.50
C ILE A 419 15.72 10.84 33.73
N GLY A 420 16.09 11.96 33.12
CA GLY A 420 17.33 12.06 32.36
C GLY A 420 17.50 13.42 31.69
N THR A 421 18.08 13.42 30.49
CA THR A 421 18.16 14.60 29.61
C THR A 421 18.11 14.11 28.17
N LEU A 422 17.11 14.56 27.42
CA LEU A 422 16.82 14.15 26.06
C LEU A 422 16.53 15.40 25.21
N ASP A 423 17.56 15.84 24.49
CA ASP A 423 17.48 17.03 23.64
C ASP A 423 16.54 16.81 22.44
N SER A 424 16.13 17.92 21.81
CA SER A 424 15.26 17.88 20.62
C SER A 424 15.83 16.97 19.53
N ASN A 425 14.97 16.13 18.93
CA ASN A 425 15.28 15.07 17.96
C ASN A 425 16.12 13.89 18.48
N ALA A 426 16.54 13.88 19.75
CA ALA A 426 17.22 12.72 20.34
C ALA A 426 16.23 11.60 20.70
N SER A 427 16.74 10.38 20.90
CA SER A 427 15.97 9.22 21.33
C SER A 427 16.72 8.39 22.37
N VAL A 428 16.00 7.77 23.29
CA VAL A 428 16.54 6.90 24.34
C VAL A 428 15.76 5.59 24.41
N THR A 429 16.46 4.46 24.57
CA THR A 429 15.81 3.18 24.88
C THR A 429 15.51 3.12 26.38
N ILE A 430 14.28 2.78 26.72
CA ILE A 430 13.82 2.51 28.09
C ILE A 430 13.45 1.03 28.16
N ASN A 431 14.11 0.30 29.06
CA ASN A 431 13.69 -1.06 29.40
C ASN A 431 12.66 -0.95 30.52
N LEU A 432 11.44 -1.41 30.25
CA LEU A 432 10.36 -1.43 31.23
C LEU A 432 10.48 -2.69 32.11
N PRO A 433 9.92 -2.66 33.34
CA PRO A 433 9.82 -3.84 34.18
C PRO A 433 9.23 -5.06 33.45
N GLU A 434 9.74 -6.25 33.76
CA GLU A 434 9.18 -7.52 33.28
C GLU A 434 7.70 -7.63 33.64
N GLN A 435 6.91 -8.23 32.75
CA GLN A 435 5.48 -8.43 32.93
C GLN A 435 5.17 -9.92 32.85
N ASN A 436 4.31 -10.40 33.75
CA ASN A 436 3.84 -11.78 33.77
C ASN A 436 2.40 -11.83 33.26
N SER A 437 2.05 -12.83 32.46
CA SER A 437 0.67 -13.07 32.03
C SER A 437 0.18 -14.48 32.36
N THR A 438 -1.08 -14.73 32.09
CA THR A 438 -1.60 -16.10 31.95
C THR A 438 -1.03 -16.78 30.69
N PRO A 439 -1.22 -18.09 30.51
CA PRO A 439 -1.08 -18.73 29.20
C PRO A 439 -2.11 -18.15 28.22
N GLY A 440 -1.73 -17.97 26.95
CA GLY A 440 -2.62 -17.51 25.88
C GLY A 440 -2.05 -16.41 24.99
N ILE A 441 -2.93 -15.78 24.19
CA ILE A 441 -2.63 -14.63 23.34
C ILE A 441 -2.99 -13.35 24.09
N HIS A 442 -2.06 -12.42 24.15
CA HIS A 442 -2.09 -11.22 24.99
C HIS A 442 -1.61 -9.99 24.20
N THR A 443 -2.00 -8.79 24.61
CA THR A 443 -1.51 -7.53 24.04
C THR A 443 -0.82 -6.69 25.09
N PHE A 444 0.48 -6.48 24.91
CA PHE A 444 1.23 -5.49 25.67
C PHE A 444 0.84 -4.10 25.21
N TYR A 445 0.60 -3.18 26.14
CA TYR A 445 0.35 -1.77 25.85
C TYR A 445 1.32 -0.87 26.62
N ALA A 446 1.63 0.30 26.06
CA ALA A 446 2.21 1.41 26.81
C ALA A 446 1.75 2.77 26.24
N SER A 447 1.61 3.74 27.14
CA SER A 447 1.15 5.10 26.87
C SER A 447 2.09 6.11 27.52
N LEU A 448 2.63 7.05 26.75
CA LEU A 448 3.21 8.28 27.26
C LEU A 448 2.10 9.21 27.78
N LYS A 449 2.17 9.61 29.05
CA LYS A 449 1.15 10.47 29.68
C LYS A 449 1.62 11.91 29.92
N THR A 450 2.89 12.12 30.29
CA THR A 450 3.48 13.46 30.48
C THR A 450 4.96 13.49 30.13
N VAL A 451 5.45 14.67 29.76
CA VAL A 451 6.87 15.02 29.62
C VAL A 451 7.14 16.33 30.35
N ASN A 452 8.24 16.43 31.11
CA ASN A 452 8.52 17.58 32.00
C ASN A 452 7.31 17.95 32.90
N ASP A 453 6.56 16.94 33.37
CA ASP A 453 5.30 17.05 34.12
C ASP A 453 4.17 17.86 33.43
N LYS A 454 4.32 18.16 32.14
CA LYS A 454 3.31 18.75 31.26
C LYS A 454 2.63 17.66 30.43
N ALA A 455 1.40 17.93 29.96
CA ALA A 455 0.77 17.11 28.94
C ALA A 455 1.51 17.24 27.60
N ASP A 456 1.50 16.19 26.81
CA ASP A 456 2.02 16.23 25.45
C ASP A 456 1.11 17.07 24.53
N GLU A 457 1.70 17.92 23.67
CA GLU A 457 0.97 18.76 22.72
C GLU A 457 0.41 17.96 21.53
N TYR A 458 0.91 16.75 21.26
CA TYR A 458 0.40 15.87 20.22
C TYR A 458 0.29 14.42 20.70
N SER A 459 -0.87 14.06 21.27
CA SER A 459 -1.12 12.71 21.77
C SER A 459 -1.20 11.60 20.70
N GLY A 460 -0.96 11.89 19.42
CA GLY A 460 -1.18 10.95 18.31
C GLY A 460 -0.13 9.85 18.17
N ASN A 461 1.00 9.98 18.86
CA ASN A 461 2.13 9.05 18.90
C ASN A 461 2.50 8.64 20.34
N ASN A 462 1.57 8.84 21.29
CA ASN A 462 1.74 8.53 22.71
C ASN A 462 1.45 7.06 23.04
N ASP A 463 0.73 6.33 22.19
CA ASP A 463 0.21 4.99 22.51
C ASP A 463 0.81 3.91 21.60
N ILE A 464 1.20 2.79 22.20
CA ILE A 464 1.72 1.61 21.51
C ILE A 464 1.04 0.35 22.01
N GLY A 465 0.73 -0.56 21.08
CA GLY A 465 0.20 -1.89 21.36
C GLY A 465 0.97 -2.96 20.59
N LYS A 466 1.26 -4.10 21.22
CA LYS A 466 1.91 -5.24 20.57
C LYS A 466 1.36 -6.56 21.10
N THR A 467 0.66 -7.28 20.23
CA THR A 467 0.18 -8.63 20.50
C THR A 467 1.33 -9.64 20.51
N PHE A 468 1.28 -10.57 21.45
CA PHE A 468 2.20 -11.68 21.65
C PHE A 468 1.44 -12.92 22.17
N ALA A 469 2.09 -14.07 22.25
CA ALA A 469 1.47 -15.30 22.75
C ALA A 469 2.45 -16.04 23.67
N THR A 470 2.07 -16.27 24.93
CA THR A 470 2.83 -17.07 25.90
C THR A 470 2.62 -18.55 25.71
N SER A 471 1.47 -18.93 25.15
CA SER A 471 1.20 -20.26 24.61
C SER A 471 0.16 -20.21 23.51
N TYR A 472 0.10 -21.28 22.73
CA TYR A 472 -0.93 -21.52 21.72
C TYR A 472 -1.66 -22.81 22.09
N THR A 473 -2.99 -22.79 22.04
CA THR A 473 -3.77 -23.99 22.37
C THR A 473 -4.03 -24.80 21.10
N ALA A 474 -3.43 -25.98 20.97
CA ALA A 474 -3.54 -26.82 19.78
C ALA A 474 -3.24 -28.30 20.05
N ASP A 475 -3.99 -29.21 19.43
CA ASP A 475 -3.68 -30.64 19.39
C ASP A 475 -2.84 -31.04 18.16
N GLU A 476 -2.90 -30.21 17.11
CA GLU A 476 -2.24 -30.41 15.81
C GLU A 476 -1.75 -29.06 15.27
N LEU A 477 -0.54 -29.05 14.73
CA LEU A 477 0.08 -27.90 14.06
C LEU A 477 0.28 -28.20 12.57
N ILE A 478 0.15 -27.17 11.75
CA ILE A 478 0.48 -27.22 10.32
C ILE A 478 1.88 -26.60 10.15
N PHE A 479 2.81 -27.40 9.64
CA PHE A 479 4.10 -26.93 9.16
C PHE A 479 4.06 -26.81 7.65
N THR A 480 4.48 -25.66 7.12
CA THR A 480 4.69 -25.47 5.68
C THR A 480 6.15 -25.09 5.43
N LEU A 481 6.80 -25.78 4.49
CA LEU A 481 8.16 -25.50 4.03
C LEU A 481 8.20 -25.34 2.52
N ARG A 482 8.45 -24.12 2.04
CA ARG A 482 8.90 -23.89 0.67
C ARG A 482 10.42 -23.79 0.67
N ARG A 483 11.08 -24.67 -0.10
CA ARG A 483 12.53 -24.65 -0.30
C ARG A 483 12.89 -23.68 -1.41
N ASP A 484 14.16 -23.30 -1.46
CA ASP A 484 14.75 -22.62 -2.61
C ASP A 484 15.16 -23.64 -3.70
N TYR A 485 16.14 -23.30 -4.55
CA TYR A 485 16.69 -24.22 -5.52
C TYR A 485 17.68 -25.24 -4.92
N PHE A 486 18.20 -25.02 -3.72
CA PHE A 486 19.23 -25.84 -3.06
C PHE A 486 18.69 -26.69 -1.89
N GLY A 487 17.50 -27.28 -2.05
CA GLY A 487 16.85 -28.09 -1.01
C GLY A 487 17.66 -29.25 -0.40
N ALA A 488 18.79 -29.67 -0.98
CA ALA A 488 19.74 -30.62 -0.38
C ALA A 488 20.52 -30.05 0.80
N GLU A 489 20.62 -28.73 0.92
CA GLU A 489 21.27 -28.03 2.04
C GLU A 489 20.29 -27.80 3.22
N THR A 490 18.98 -27.81 2.95
CA THR A 490 17.92 -27.61 3.95
C THR A 490 17.61 -28.86 4.78
N THR A 491 17.76 -28.78 6.11
CA THR A 491 17.21 -29.78 7.05
C THR A 491 16.53 -29.11 8.24
N TRP A 492 15.61 -29.80 8.92
CA TRP A 492 14.92 -29.25 10.09
C TRP A 492 14.54 -30.32 11.12
N ALA A 493 14.31 -29.88 12.36
CA ALA A 493 13.80 -30.72 13.45
C ALA A 493 12.91 -29.92 14.42
N LEU A 494 11.83 -30.55 14.87
CA LEU A 494 11.04 -30.12 16.03
C LEU A 494 11.40 -31.00 17.23
N THR A 495 11.84 -30.41 18.34
CA THR A 495 12.09 -31.10 19.60
C THR A 495 11.11 -30.71 20.70
N ASP A 496 10.86 -31.63 21.63
CA ASP A 496 10.22 -31.31 22.92
C ASP A 496 11.17 -30.56 23.88
N SER A 497 10.71 -30.37 25.12
CA SER A 497 11.43 -29.66 26.19
C SER A 497 12.63 -30.42 26.77
N VAL A 498 12.72 -31.74 26.59
CA VAL A 498 13.87 -32.57 27.00
C VAL A 498 14.84 -32.85 25.85
N GLY A 499 14.51 -32.39 24.63
CA GLY A 499 15.34 -32.49 23.43
C GLY A 499 15.02 -33.70 22.55
N THR A 500 13.94 -34.45 22.81
CA THR A 500 13.50 -35.55 21.94
C THR A 500 13.06 -34.99 20.59
N VAL A 501 13.60 -35.50 19.49
CA VAL A 501 13.11 -35.17 18.14
C VAL A 501 11.76 -35.84 17.92
N LEU A 502 10.73 -35.05 17.65
CA LEU A 502 9.37 -35.52 17.39
C LEU A 502 9.08 -35.60 15.89
N TYR A 503 9.55 -34.60 15.15
CA TYR A 503 9.43 -34.49 13.71
C TYR A 503 10.75 -33.94 13.15
N SER A 504 11.14 -34.39 11.95
CA SER A 504 12.34 -33.92 11.27
C SER A 504 12.25 -34.18 9.77
N GLY A 505 12.86 -33.34 8.96
CA GLY A 505 12.86 -33.48 7.50
C GLY A 505 14.12 -32.96 6.82
N GLY A 506 14.27 -33.37 5.57
CA GLY A 506 15.47 -33.14 4.76
C GLY A 506 16.58 -34.18 5.00
N PRO A 507 17.71 -34.08 4.26
CA PRO A 507 17.92 -33.17 3.14
C PRO A 507 17.01 -33.53 1.96
N TYR A 508 16.62 -32.53 1.17
CA TYR A 508 15.72 -32.72 0.03
C TYR A 508 16.49 -32.75 -1.31
N ARG A 509 15.78 -32.83 -2.43
CA ARG A 509 16.39 -32.67 -3.76
C ARG A 509 16.60 -31.18 -4.08
N ASN A 510 17.64 -30.88 -4.84
CA ASN A 510 17.80 -29.57 -5.48
C ASN A 510 16.80 -29.43 -6.66
N THR A 511 16.28 -28.22 -6.83
CA THR A 511 15.44 -27.85 -7.97
C THR A 511 16.33 -27.21 -9.04
N PRO A 512 16.38 -27.71 -10.29
CA PRO A 512 17.14 -27.04 -11.35
C PRO A 512 16.63 -25.61 -11.55
N ARG A 513 17.51 -24.60 -11.64
CA ARG A 513 17.09 -23.19 -11.79
C ARG A 513 16.43 -22.86 -13.13
N TRP A 514 16.65 -23.68 -14.16
CA TRP A 514 16.25 -23.42 -15.54
C TRP A 514 15.66 -24.68 -16.18
N ILE A 515 14.58 -24.52 -16.93
CA ILE A 515 14.07 -25.53 -17.88
C ILE A 515 14.22 -24.93 -19.28
N GLY A 516 15.27 -25.36 -19.99
CA GLY A 516 15.70 -24.70 -21.22
C GLY A 516 16.07 -23.24 -20.94
N PHE A 517 15.46 -22.30 -21.68
CA PHE A 517 15.68 -20.86 -21.53
C PHE A 517 14.69 -20.16 -20.56
N LYS A 518 13.80 -20.91 -19.89
CA LYS A 518 12.84 -20.33 -18.94
C LYS A 518 13.26 -20.63 -17.49
N PRO A 519 13.07 -19.70 -16.54
CA PRO A 519 13.21 -19.99 -15.11
C PRO A 519 12.30 -21.17 -14.74
N ASN A 520 12.83 -22.11 -13.97
CA ASN A 520 12.01 -23.19 -13.41
C ASN A 520 11.25 -22.67 -12.17
N PRO A 521 9.93 -22.84 -12.03
CA PRO A 521 9.30 -22.60 -10.74
C PRO A 521 9.93 -23.45 -9.63
N LEU A 522 10.05 -22.86 -8.43
CA LEU A 522 10.40 -23.61 -7.21
C LEU A 522 9.40 -24.75 -6.98
N ASP A 523 9.90 -25.88 -6.46
CA ASP A 523 9.06 -26.99 -5.98
C ASP A 523 7.89 -26.46 -5.11
N PRO A 524 6.69 -27.09 -5.18
CA PRO A 524 5.58 -26.77 -4.29
C PRO A 524 5.99 -26.85 -2.81
N PRO A 525 5.36 -26.05 -1.92
CA PRO A 525 5.57 -26.17 -0.49
C PRO A 525 5.23 -27.58 0.00
N ILE A 526 6.08 -28.12 0.86
CA ILE A 526 5.79 -29.32 1.65
C ILE A 526 4.89 -28.85 2.80
N VAL A 527 3.78 -29.56 3.02
CA VAL A 527 2.87 -29.32 4.14
C VAL A 527 2.81 -30.58 4.98
N GLU A 528 3.07 -30.46 6.28
CA GLU A 528 2.99 -31.55 7.24
C GLU A 528 2.09 -31.16 8.41
N ASN A 529 1.32 -32.13 8.90
CA ASN A 529 0.49 -31.98 10.08
C ASN A 529 1.14 -32.71 11.26
N TRP A 530 1.54 -31.97 12.28
CA TRP A 530 2.24 -32.48 13.46
C TRP A 530 1.29 -32.58 14.64
N LYS A 531 1.06 -33.81 15.12
CA LYS A 531 0.25 -34.10 16.30
C LYS A 531 1.12 -34.13 17.54
N LEU A 532 0.85 -33.23 18.48
CA LEU A 532 1.66 -33.08 19.69
C LEU A 532 1.01 -33.85 20.85
N GLN A 533 1.80 -34.67 21.53
CA GLN A 533 1.27 -35.62 22.52
C GLN A 533 0.96 -34.99 23.88
N GLU A 534 1.63 -33.90 24.26
CA GLU A 534 1.55 -33.30 25.59
C GLU A 534 1.49 -31.78 25.51
N SER A 535 1.01 -31.12 26.58
CA SER A 535 1.26 -29.68 26.75
C SER A 535 2.74 -29.48 27.10
N GLY A 536 3.42 -28.50 26.48
CA GLY A 536 4.83 -28.27 26.75
C GLY A 536 5.51 -27.20 25.91
N CYS A 537 6.79 -27.00 26.21
CA CYS A 537 7.69 -26.20 25.39
C CYS A 537 8.24 -27.05 24.24
N TYR A 538 8.21 -26.48 23.04
CA TYR A 538 8.73 -27.06 21.82
C TYR A 538 9.81 -26.13 21.24
N THR A 539 10.80 -26.69 20.56
CA THR A 539 11.79 -25.91 19.81
C THR A 539 11.94 -26.43 18.40
N PHE A 540 11.62 -25.56 17.44
CA PHE A 540 11.87 -25.80 16.03
C PHE A 540 13.24 -25.26 15.64
N ARG A 541 13.96 -26.02 14.81
CA ARG A 541 15.25 -25.64 14.24
C ARG A 541 15.24 -25.89 12.75
N MET A 542 15.57 -24.85 11.98
CA MET A 542 15.91 -24.95 10.57
C MET A 542 17.42 -24.84 10.43
N TYR A 543 18.00 -25.61 9.51
CA TYR A 543 19.42 -25.60 9.19
C TYR A 543 19.58 -25.47 7.68
N ASP A 544 20.61 -24.74 7.27
CA ASP A 544 21.06 -24.65 5.90
C ASP A 544 22.57 -24.91 5.84
N LEU A 545 22.98 -25.86 5.01
CA LEU A 545 24.40 -26.22 4.82
C LEU A 545 25.12 -25.36 3.77
N GLY A 546 24.40 -24.48 3.07
CA GLY A 546 24.95 -23.50 2.12
C GLY A 546 25.43 -22.21 2.79
N ASP A 547 25.12 -22.03 4.07
CA ASP A 547 25.33 -20.82 4.88
C ASP A 547 24.67 -19.55 4.27
N ASP A 548 23.68 -19.69 3.37
CA ASP A 548 22.97 -18.56 2.74
C ASP A 548 21.45 -18.55 2.98
N GLY A 549 20.90 -19.63 3.53
CA GLY A 549 19.51 -19.74 3.96
C GLY A 549 18.50 -19.85 2.81
N ILE A 550 17.30 -20.32 3.14
CA ILE A 550 16.29 -20.67 2.11
C ILE A 550 15.61 -19.47 1.43
N ASN A 551 15.92 -18.24 1.83
CA ASN A 551 15.39 -17.00 1.26
C ASN A 551 16.52 -16.01 0.95
N ASN A 552 17.32 -16.35 -0.06
CA ASN A 552 18.55 -15.64 -0.42
C ASN A 552 18.45 -14.82 -1.71
N ARG A 553 19.26 -13.74 -1.79
CA ARG A 553 19.35 -12.84 -2.97
C ARG A 553 19.80 -13.53 -4.26
N ARG A 554 20.26 -14.78 -4.20
CA ARG A 554 20.75 -15.56 -5.35
C ARG A 554 19.66 -16.40 -6.01
N GLY A 555 18.45 -16.45 -5.48
CA GLY A 555 17.29 -17.07 -6.14
C GLY A 555 16.30 -17.75 -5.21
N GLY A 556 16.53 -17.78 -3.89
CA GLY A 556 15.59 -18.36 -2.95
C GLY A 556 14.42 -17.43 -2.63
N ALA A 557 13.22 -17.90 -2.95
CA ALA A 557 11.96 -17.39 -2.38
C ALA A 557 11.32 -18.45 -1.47
N GLY A 558 12.17 -19.23 -0.80
CA GLY A 558 11.77 -20.20 0.20
C GLY A 558 11.35 -19.51 1.50
N TYR A 559 10.62 -20.26 2.32
CA TYR A 559 10.15 -19.84 3.63
C TYR A 559 9.69 -21.07 4.40
N TYR A 560 9.55 -20.93 5.70
CA TYR A 560 8.76 -21.87 6.49
C TYR A 560 7.79 -21.15 7.43
N THR A 561 6.68 -21.83 7.73
CA THR A 561 5.71 -21.43 8.74
C THR A 561 5.32 -22.61 9.61
N ILE A 562 5.07 -22.34 10.89
CA ILE A 562 4.35 -23.22 11.81
C ILE A 562 3.13 -22.44 12.27
N GLU A 563 1.96 -23.03 12.13
CA GLU A 563 0.67 -22.44 12.51
C GLU A 563 -0.24 -23.48 13.17
N THR A 564 -1.27 -23.04 13.89
CA THR A 564 -2.33 -23.95 14.34
C THR A 564 -3.18 -24.42 13.15
N VAL A 565 -4.00 -25.46 13.33
CA VAL A 565 -4.98 -25.89 12.31
C VAL A 565 -5.97 -24.80 11.85
N ASN A 566 -6.09 -23.70 12.61
CA ASN A 566 -6.91 -22.54 12.25
C ASN A 566 -6.07 -21.38 11.66
N HIS A 567 -4.86 -21.67 11.18
CA HIS A 567 -3.92 -20.71 10.58
C HIS A 567 -3.53 -19.54 11.51
N ILE A 568 -3.48 -19.77 12.82
CA ILE A 568 -2.87 -18.82 13.77
C ILE A 568 -1.35 -19.01 13.68
N PRO A 569 -0.57 -18.02 13.23
CA PRO A 569 0.87 -18.17 13.05
C PRO A 569 1.61 -18.25 14.39
N ILE A 570 2.45 -19.26 14.52
CA ILE A 570 3.33 -19.50 15.68
C ILE A 570 4.76 -19.10 15.34
N VAL A 571 5.29 -19.65 14.25
CA VAL A 571 6.65 -19.38 13.76
C VAL A 571 6.60 -19.05 12.27
N LYS A 572 7.43 -18.10 11.84
CA LYS A 572 7.72 -17.86 10.42
C LYS A 572 9.20 -17.50 10.25
N GLY A 573 9.87 -18.12 9.30
CA GLY A 573 11.28 -17.85 8.99
C GLY A 573 11.64 -18.12 7.54
N GLY A 574 12.93 -17.99 7.24
CA GLY A 574 13.49 -18.26 5.91
C GLY A 574 14.76 -17.46 5.58
N VAL A 575 14.94 -16.29 6.20
CA VAL A 575 16.17 -15.48 6.08
C VAL A 575 17.02 -15.73 7.32
N PHE A 576 18.10 -16.49 7.15
CA PHE A 576 19.12 -16.82 8.14
C PHE A 576 20.40 -17.23 7.40
N GLU A 577 21.53 -17.36 8.09
CA GLU A 577 22.77 -17.88 7.48
C GLU A 577 22.77 -19.42 7.57
N THR A 578 23.19 -19.97 8.70
CA THR A 578 23.41 -21.42 8.87
C THR A 578 22.28 -22.14 9.61
N LYS A 579 21.56 -21.40 10.46
CA LYS A 579 20.53 -21.93 11.36
C LYS A 579 19.53 -20.84 11.75
N ASP A 580 18.27 -21.23 11.89
CA ASP A 580 17.23 -20.47 12.60
C ASP A 580 16.61 -21.34 13.72
N GLU A 581 16.28 -20.75 14.88
CA GLU A 581 15.77 -21.47 16.07
C GLU A 581 14.65 -20.69 16.74
N HIS A 582 13.49 -21.34 16.91
CA HIS A 582 12.31 -20.75 17.54
C HIS A 582 11.78 -21.69 18.62
N SER A 583 11.60 -21.18 19.84
CA SER A 583 10.97 -21.90 20.95
C SER A 583 9.55 -21.35 21.17
N PHE A 584 8.56 -22.24 21.30
CA PHE A 584 7.16 -21.88 21.51
C PHE A 584 6.48 -22.91 22.42
N LYS A 585 5.44 -22.48 23.13
CA LYS A 585 4.69 -23.34 24.07
C LYS A 585 3.34 -23.70 23.47
N ILE A 586 3.01 -24.99 23.51
CA ILE A 586 1.69 -25.51 23.14
C ILE A 586 1.01 -26.01 24.41
N ASP A 587 -0.21 -25.55 24.65
CA ASP A 587 -1.10 -26.14 25.63
C ASP A 587 -2.12 -27.02 24.89
N LYS A 588 -2.38 -28.24 25.37
CA LYS A 588 -3.42 -29.10 24.77
C LYS A 588 -4.80 -28.52 24.95
N LEU A 589 -5.68 -28.82 24.00
CA LEU A 589 -7.07 -28.38 24.08
C LEU A 589 -7.83 -29.24 25.09
N ASN A 590 -8.21 -28.66 26.23
CA ASN A 590 -9.13 -29.31 27.15
C ASN A 590 -10.51 -29.47 26.50
N ALA A 591 -11.31 -30.44 26.99
CA ALA A 591 -12.67 -30.69 26.50
C ALA A 591 -13.72 -29.59 26.83
N GLY A 592 -13.28 -28.39 27.21
CA GLY A 592 -14.12 -27.25 27.58
C GLY A 592 -14.42 -26.34 26.38
N LEU A 593 -15.66 -25.83 26.31
CA LEU A 593 -16.06 -24.88 25.27
C LEU A 593 -15.31 -23.54 25.37
N ASP A 594 -14.98 -23.10 26.59
CA ASP A 594 -14.36 -21.79 26.84
C ASP A 594 -12.85 -21.80 26.51
N ASP A 595 -12.13 -22.85 26.92
CA ASP A 595 -10.72 -23.06 26.58
C ASP A 595 -10.54 -23.10 25.05
N ALA A 596 -11.51 -23.68 24.34
CA ALA A 596 -11.53 -23.71 22.88
C ALA A 596 -12.03 -22.40 22.22
N ASP A 597 -12.81 -21.59 22.93
CA ASP A 597 -13.12 -20.22 22.50
C ASP A 597 -11.85 -19.35 22.59
N GLN A 598 -11.20 -19.34 23.76
CA GLN A 598 -9.95 -18.60 24.00
C GLN A 598 -8.81 -19.02 23.07
N ALA A 599 -8.75 -20.30 22.70
CA ALA A 599 -7.84 -20.84 21.69
C ALA A 599 -8.08 -20.32 20.26
N GLY A 600 -9.21 -19.67 19.99
CA GLY A 600 -9.70 -19.44 18.61
C GLY A 600 -9.98 -20.75 17.86
N ALA A 601 -10.19 -21.86 18.59
CA ALA A 601 -10.28 -23.20 18.00
C ALA A 601 -11.65 -23.48 17.35
N ILE A 602 -12.69 -22.72 17.74
CA ILE A 602 -14.05 -22.81 17.21
C ILE A 602 -14.28 -21.76 16.11
N SER A 603 -14.59 -22.19 14.89
CA SER A 603 -14.75 -21.29 13.72
C SER A 603 -15.98 -21.63 12.89
N LEU A 604 -16.34 -20.75 11.93
CA LEU A 604 -17.40 -21.00 10.94
C LEU A 604 -16.86 -20.75 9.53
N TYR A 605 -17.18 -21.64 8.58
CA TYR A 605 -16.70 -21.54 7.20
C TYR A 605 -17.73 -22.08 6.19
N PRO A 606 -17.76 -21.54 4.96
CA PRO A 606 -17.12 -20.30 4.53
C PRO A 606 -17.75 -19.08 5.20
N ASN A 607 -17.00 -17.98 5.30
CA ASN A 607 -17.47 -16.70 5.83
C ASN A 607 -16.75 -15.55 5.09
N PRO A 608 -17.42 -14.74 4.27
CA PRO A 608 -18.86 -14.77 3.95
C PRO A 608 -19.33 -16.05 3.26
N SER A 609 -20.65 -16.29 3.27
CA SER A 609 -21.29 -17.40 2.54
C SER A 609 -22.65 -17.00 1.98
N ASN A 610 -23.09 -17.71 0.93
CA ASN A 610 -24.37 -17.52 0.28
C ASN A 610 -25.35 -18.69 0.39
N GLU A 611 -24.87 -19.90 0.68
CA GLU A 611 -25.70 -21.11 0.65
C GLU A 611 -25.65 -21.86 1.98
N LYS A 612 -24.46 -22.20 2.47
CA LYS A 612 -24.27 -22.97 3.70
C LYS A 612 -23.10 -22.47 4.52
N ILE A 613 -23.18 -22.64 5.83
CA ILE A 613 -22.06 -22.47 6.76
C ILE A 613 -21.90 -23.74 7.59
N THR A 614 -20.67 -24.16 7.82
CA THR A 614 -20.30 -25.29 8.66
C THR A 614 -19.49 -24.78 9.84
N ILE A 615 -19.78 -25.28 11.03
CA ILE A 615 -19.04 -24.95 12.25
C ILE A 615 -17.89 -25.94 12.42
N SER A 616 -16.65 -25.43 12.48
CA SER A 616 -15.48 -26.23 12.83
C SER A 616 -15.40 -26.36 14.34
N LEU A 617 -15.28 -27.59 14.83
CA LEU A 617 -15.12 -27.90 16.24
C LEU A 617 -14.01 -28.95 16.43
N PRO A 618 -13.03 -28.69 17.29
CA PRO A 618 -12.06 -29.70 17.71
C PRO A 618 -12.73 -30.92 18.36
N SER A 619 -12.25 -32.12 17.99
CA SER A 619 -12.81 -33.39 18.45
C SER A 619 -12.75 -33.57 19.98
N ALA A 620 -11.78 -32.93 20.66
CA ALA A 620 -11.63 -32.98 22.11
C ALA A 620 -12.83 -32.37 22.86
N ILE A 621 -13.50 -31.36 22.27
CA ILE A 621 -14.71 -30.77 22.84
C ILE A 621 -15.90 -31.72 22.64
N GLY A 622 -15.99 -32.33 21.45
CA GLY A 622 -17.17 -33.06 20.98
C GLY A 622 -18.38 -32.14 20.73
N LEU A 623 -19.47 -32.72 20.23
CA LEU A 623 -20.63 -31.98 19.72
C LEU A 623 -21.32 -31.06 20.76
N PRO A 624 -21.82 -29.88 20.34
CA PRO A 624 -22.71 -29.04 21.14
C PRO A 624 -24.08 -29.71 21.32
N GLU A 625 -24.90 -29.19 22.23
CA GLU A 625 -26.28 -29.64 22.41
C GLU A 625 -27.20 -29.06 21.33
N TYR A 626 -27.00 -27.78 20.99
CA TYR A 626 -27.70 -27.12 19.90
C TYR A 626 -26.89 -25.92 19.35
N MET A 627 -27.26 -25.50 18.14
CA MET A 627 -26.79 -24.27 17.50
C MET A 627 -28.01 -23.45 17.08
N GLY A 628 -28.02 -22.15 17.39
CA GLY A 628 -29.06 -21.21 16.95
C GLY A 628 -28.47 -20.11 16.06
N LEU A 629 -29.22 -19.67 15.06
CA LEU A 629 -28.85 -18.57 14.16
C LEU A 629 -29.72 -17.35 14.46
N PHE A 630 -29.08 -16.19 14.60
CA PHE A 630 -29.72 -14.96 15.08
C PHE A 630 -29.45 -13.79 14.12
N ASN A 631 -30.41 -12.88 13.97
CA ASN A 631 -30.18 -11.59 13.33
C ASN A 631 -29.52 -10.57 14.28
N SER A 632 -29.17 -9.39 13.75
CA SER A 632 -28.59 -8.27 14.53
C SER A 632 -29.49 -7.71 15.63
N LEU A 633 -30.79 -8.03 15.64
CA LEU A 633 -31.74 -7.67 16.70
C LEU A 633 -31.85 -8.74 17.80
N GLY A 634 -31.06 -9.82 17.71
CA GLY A 634 -31.08 -10.93 18.68
C GLY A 634 -32.29 -11.87 18.54
N GLN A 635 -33.02 -11.83 17.42
CA GLN A 635 -34.11 -12.76 17.16
C GLN A 635 -33.56 -14.08 16.61
N GLU A 636 -33.98 -15.21 17.18
CA GLU A 636 -33.65 -16.56 16.71
C GLU A 636 -34.42 -16.86 15.41
N LEU A 637 -33.70 -17.16 14.33
CA LEU A 637 -34.24 -17.43 12.99
C LEU A 637 -34.30 -18.93 12.68
N LEU A 638 -33.31 -19.68 13.17
CA LEU A 638 -33.17 -21.12 12.98
C LEU A 638 -32.51 -21.71 14.23
N ARG A 639 -32.89 -22.93 14.57
CA ARG A 639 -32.23 -23.74 15.59
C ARG A 639 -32.05 -25.16 15.09
N VAL A 640 -30.88 -25.72 15.36
CA VAL A 640 -30.48 -27.09 15.04
C VAL A 640 -30.02 -27.74 16.35
N ASP A 641 -30.74 -28.76 16.82
CA ASP A 641 -30.25 -29.60 17.92
C ASP A 641 -29.25 -30.60 17.33
N VAL A 642 -28.02 -30.63 17.86
CA VAL A 642 -26.89 -31.34 17.24
C VAL A 642 -26.76 -32.75 17.82
N ARG A 643 -26.72 -33.76 16.94
CA ARG A 643 -26.60 -35.19 17.32
C ARG A 643 -25.45 -35.89 16.61
N THR A 644 -25.03 -35.37 15.46
CA THR A 644 -23.98 -35.87 14.58
C THR A 644 -23.18 -34.71 13.98
N ASP A 645 -21.99 -34.98 13.43
CA ASP A 645 -21.17 -33.94 12.77
C ASP A 645 -21.88 -33.30 11.56
N ASN A 646 -22.81 -34.01 10.92
CA ASN A 646 -23.62 -33.46 9.82
C ASN A 646 -24.51 -32.29 10.27
N ASP A 647 -24.92 -32.27 11.54
CA ASP A 647 -25.78 -31.22 12.11
C ASP A 647 -25.00 -29.91 12.39
N LEU A 648 -23.66 -29.91 12.23
CA LEU A 648 -22.82 -28.72 12.31
C LEU A 648 -22.92 -27.81 11.07
N THR A 649 -23.72 -28.18 10.07
CA THR A 649 -23.93 -27.39 8.84
C THR A 649 -25.34 -26.78 8.82
N MET A 650 -25.41 -25.46 8.62
CA MET A 650 -26.65 -24.69 8.47
C MET A 650 -26.83 -24.22 7.02
N ASP A 651 -28.06 -24.30 6.52
CA ASP A 651 -28.47 -23.64 5.29
C ASP A 651 -28.81 -22.17 5.58
N VAL A 652 -28.21 -21.27 4.81
CA VAL A 652 -28.34 -19.80 4.92
C VAL A 652 -28.80 -19.17 3.61
N SER A 653 -29.17 -19.97 2.61
CA SER A 653 -29.60 -19.51 1.29
C SER A 653 -30.85 -18.63 1.32
N GLY A 654 -31.75 -18.89 2.27
CA GLY A 654 -33.00 -18.13 2.46
C GLY A 654 -32.84 -16.79 3.20
N LEU A 655 -31.62 -16.36 3.53
CA LEU A 655 -31.37 -15.12 4.27
C LEU A 655 -31.03 -13.94 3.35
N SER A 656 -31.52 -12.75 3.74
CA SER A 656 -31.13 -11.48 3.12
C SER A 656 -29.65 -11.18 3.35
N VAL A 657 -29.04 -10.39 2.45
CA VAL A 657 -27.69 -9.84 2.63
C VAL A 657 -27.59 -9.11 3.97
N GLY A 658 -26.60 -9.43 4.80
CA GLY A 658 -26.48 -8.86 6.14
C GLY A 658 -25.57 -9.61 7.11
N ILE A 659 -25.54 -9.14 8.36
CA ILE A 659 -24.77 -9.72 9.46
C ILE A 659 -25.68 -10.55 10.36
N TYR A 660 -25.26 -11.77 10.64
CA TYR A 660 -25.95 -12.75 11.48
C TYR A 660 -24.97 -13.34 12.51
N PHE A 661 -25.52 -14.01 13.53
CA PHE A 661 -24.74 -14.59 14.62
C PHE A 661 -25.17 -16.04 14.87
N VAL A 662 -24.22 -16.97 14.84
CA VAL A 662 -24.44 -18.36 15.26
C VAL A 662 -24.07 -18.47 16.74
N ARG A 663 -25.00 -18.93 17.57
CA ARG A 663 -24.79 -19.24 18.99
C ARG A 663 -24.74 -20.75 19.17
N LEU A 664 -23.63 -21.26 19.66
CA LEU A 664 -23.44 -22.65 20.05
C LEU A 664 -23.73 -22.80 21.54
N ASN A 665 -24.42 -23.85 21.97
CA ASN A 665 -24.57 -24.19 23.38
C ASN A 665 -24.00 -25.58 23.67
N LYS A 666 -23.21 -25.68 24.75
CA LYS A 666 -22.74 -26.96 25.29
C LYS A 666 -22.71 -26.89 26.81
N SER A 667 -23.46 -27.76 27.48
CA SER A 667 -23.51 -27.88 28.94
C SER A 667 -23.75 -26.55 29.65
N GLY A 668 -24.65 -25.73 29.09
CA GLY A 668 -25.02 -24.41 29.61
C GLY A 668 -24.08 -23.26 29.23
N ARG A 669 -22.93 -23.53 28.61
CA ARG A 669 -22.00 -22.49 28.11
C ARG A 669 -22.34 -22.07 26.69
N LEU A 670 -22.04 -20.84 26.32
CA LEU A 670 -22.42 -20.22 25.04
C LEU A 670 -21.22 -19.62 24.30
N LYS A 671 -20.98 -20.08 23.05
CA LYS A 671 -20.09 -19.42 22.09
C LYS A 671 -20.92 -18.65 21.06
N ILE A 672 -20.50 -17.45 20.68
CA ILE A 672 -21.12 -16.68 19.58
C ILE A 672 -20.10 -16.46 18.46
N LEU A 673 -20.51 -16.74 17.22
CA LEU A 673 -19.73 -16.61 16.00
C LEU A 673 -20.45 -15.65 15.03
N LYS A 674 -19.74 -14.71 14.40
CA LYS A 674 -20.31 -13.74 13.45
C LYS A 674 -20.23 -14.25 12.02
N PHE A 675 -21.36 -14.31 11.33
CA PHE A 675 -21.51 -14.72 9.94
C PHE A 675 -21.94 -13.52 9.06
N VAL A 676 -21.37 -13.41 7.86
CA VAL A 676 -21.78 -12.43 6.83
C VAL A 676 -22.44 -13.14 5.66
N LYS A 677 -23.72 -12.84 5.43
CA LYS A 677 -24.47 -13.24 4.24
C LYS A 677 -24.25 -12.18 3.15
N ASN A 678 -23.69 -12.61 2.01
CA ASN A 678 -23.54 -11.76 0.82
C ASN A 678 -24.77 -11.80 -0.10
#